data_AF-A0A6P5GL93-F1
#
_entry.id   AF-A0A6P5GL93-F1
#
_cell.length_a   1.000
_cell.length_b   1.000
_cell.length_c   1.000
_cell.angle_alpha   90.00
_cell.angle_beta   90.00
_cell.angle_gamma   90.00
#
_symmetry.space_group_name_H-M   'P 1'
#
loop_
_entity.id
_entity.type
_entity.pdbx_description
1 polymer ?
#
loop_
_entity_poly.entity_id
_entity_poly.type
_entity_poly.pdbx_seq_one_letter_code
_entity_poly.pdbx_strand_id
1 'polypeptide(L)'
;MGLRSKYCGALLHTLYIFYAFYQAFAGNGITATQNALLLVDASSQSGRKMPDNLFGIFFEEINHAGAGGLWAELVSNRGFEAGGPNTPSNIDPWVIIGNESQIIVSTDRTSCFARNKVALRMEVLCDDKGSNTCPAGGVGVYNPGFWGMNIERGKAYKVILHIKSFDSVKLSVSLVSSDGRQNLATHNIIAESSELSNWTKMEFLLKSRGTNANSRLQLTTTESGTIWVDQVSVLPLDTYMGDGFRKGLASMLANLKPRFLRYPGGSYVEGEWLRNAFRWSETVGPWEERPGHFNDVWKYWTDDGLGFFEFLQLAEDLGASPVWVANSGISHNDQVSPSVISGFVQNILDGIEFARGDPKSQWGSIRATMGHPEPFQLNYVSLGNQDCWKKQYIENYLKFYSAIKAAYPDIKIVTNCDGSFQPLNHPADLYDIHVYTSSGDMFSRNHEFDRTTRNGPKAFVSEYAVTGNDAGKGTLVAALAEAGFLIGIERNSDVVEMASCAPLFVNDNDRQFNPDAIVFNSRQQYGTPSYWMQHFFKHSSGAIFHPSTIQAGNYTSLVASAITWQNSHNDNTYLKIKIVNYGGDLVNLKISVTGLENNVDSSGSINTLLTSSQPQDENSFQNPKKLLVYGALGPAHAQGAGADALKVGLSLLYMFVFAGLEKLTGGASYNPLTVLVYAFLGKSHGYLFAAFARIPAQVLGSIVGVKLIRQVFPKVGYGARLNAGIHHGVLAEGLATFVVVMVSLMLTKKEMKSFFMKTWISSISKMTLHILSSDLTGGIMNPASALGWAYARGDHITLEHLFVYWLAPIQATLLGIWVVNLLNKPKKSKDNGTEESKTKSE
;
A
#
# COMPACT_ATOMS: atom_id res chain seq x y z
N MET A 1 7.61 -21.66 -63.59
CA MET A 1 8.01 -20.63 -62.61
C MET A 1 6.85 -19.80 -62.02
N GLY A 2 5.75 -19.54 -62.74
CA GLY A 2 4.78 -18.48 -62.39
C GLY A 2 3.99 -18.57 -61.06
N LEU A 3 3.81 -19.75 -60.42
CA LEU A 3 2.93 -19.87 -59.24
C LEU A 3 3.50 -19.38 -57.90
N ARG A 4 4.81 -19.09 -57.81
CA ARG A 4 5.41 -18.57 -56.55
C ARG A 4 5.11 -17.09 -56.29
N SER A 5 4.88 -16.29 -57.34
CA SER A 5 4.73 -14.83 -57.23
C SER A 5 3.42 -14.40 -56.53
N LYS A 6 2.26 -14.76 -57.08
CA LYS A 6 0.96 -14.18 -56.66
C LYS A 6 0.61 -14.37 -55.18
N TYR A 7 0.95 -15.52 -54.58
CA TYR A 7 0.70 -15.76 -53.16
C TYR A 7 1.71 -15.10 -52.22
N CYS A 8 2.95 -14.86 -52.68
CA CYS A 8 3.91 -14.08 -51.92
C CYS A 8 3.49 -12.60 -51.91
N GLY A 9 3.07 -12.07 -53.07
CA GLY A 9 2.52 -10.71 -53.20
C GLY A 9 1.28 -10.49 -52.34
N ALA A 10 0.35 -11.46 -52.29
CA ALA A 10 -0.81 -11.38 -51.41
C ALA A 10 -0.43 -11.30 -49.93
N LEU A 11 0.48 -12.16 -49.45
CA LEU A 11 0.93 -12.15 -48.06
C LEU A 11 1.67 -10.83 -47.73
N LEU A 12 2.53 -10.36 -48.62
CA LEU A 12 3.21 -9.07 -48.52
C LEU A 12 2.21 -7.90 -48.49
N HIS A 13 1.16 -7.89 -49.32
CA HIS A 13 0.11 -6.87 -49.25
C HIS A 13 -0.68 -6.93 -47.94
N THR A 14 -1.02 -8.12 -47.42
CA THR A 14 -1.69 -8.22 -46.11
C THR A 14 -0.80 -7.70 -44.99
N LEU A 15 0.50 -8.03 -45.00
CA LEU A 15 1.48 -7.51 -44.04
C LEU A 15 1.73 -6.00 -44.19
N TYR A 16 1.74 -5.47 -45.43
CA TYR A 16 1.91 -4.04 -45.69
C TYR A 16 0.67 -3.23 -45.30
N ILE A 17 -0.53 -3.78 -45.49
CA ILE A 17 -1.78 -3.19 -44.98
C ILE A 17 -1.79 -3.24 -43.45
N PHE A 18 -1.35 -4.34 -42.82
CA PHE A 18 -1.16 -4.40 -41.36
C PHE A 18 -0.16 -3.36 -40.86
N TYR A 19 0.97 -3.20 -41.54
CA TYR A 19 1.99 -2.19 -41.21
C TYR A 19 1.45 -0.76 -41.39
N ALA A 20 0.69 -0.50 -42.46
CA ALA A 20 0.06 0.80 -42.70
C ALA A 20 -1.03 1.12 -41.67
N PHE A 21 -1.85 0.14 -41.28
CA PHE A 21 -2.82 0.31 -40.18
C PHE A 21 -2.11 0.49 -38.83
N TYR A 22 -1.04 -0.26 -38.56
CA TYR A 22 -0.23 -0.08 -37.35
C TYR A 22 0.35 1.33 -37.29
N GLN A 23 0.97 1.83 -38.37
CA GLN A 23 1.48 3.21 -38.44
C GLN A 23 0.37 4.26 -38.33
N ALA A 24 -0.81 4.02 -38.92
CA ALA A 24 -1.94 4.94 -38.84
C ALA A 24 -2.59 5.02 -37.44
N PHE A 25 -2.50 3.96 -36.63
CA PHE A 25 -3.04 3.94 -35.25
C PHE A 25 -1.97 4.20 -34.17
N ALA A 26 -0.69 3.90 -34.43
CA ALA A 26 0.44 4.30 -33.59
C ALA A 26 0.83 5.78 -33.76
N GLY A 27 0.24 6.49 -34.73
CA GLY A 27 0.52 7.91 -35.01
C GLY A 27 0.16 8.89 -33.88
N ASN A 28 -0.57 8.45 -32.85
CA ASN A 28 -0.88 9.24 -31.65
C ASN A 28 0.07 8.87 -30.49
N GLY A 29 1.34 9.26 -30.57
CA GLY A 29 2.28 9.09 -29.46
C GLY A 29 3.73 8.82 -29.84
N ILE A 30 4.34 9.63 -30.71
CA ILE A 30 5.81 9.65 -30.81
C ILE A 30 6.35 10.37 -29.57
N THR A 31 6.58 9.62 -28.48
CA THR A 31 7.40 10.07 -27.37
C THR A 31 8.84 10.19 -27.86
N ALA A 32 9.50 11.32 -27.58
CA ALA A 32 10.85 11.54 -28.04
C ALA A 32 11.79 10.70 -27.19
N THR A 33 12.42 9.67 -27.78
CA THR A 33 13.35 8.82 -27.03
C THR A 33 14.64 9.59 -26.76
N GLN A 34 14.72 10.20 -25.59
CA GLN A 34 15.90 10.94 -25.14
C GLN A 34 17.03 9.96 -24.83
N ASN A 35 18.26 10.35 -25.14
CA ASN A 35 19.45 9.59 -24.73
C ASN A 35 20.18 10.37 -23.64
N ALA A 36 20.51 9.70 -22.54
CA ALA A 36 21.18 10.30 -21.40
C ALA A 36 22.36 9.45 -20.94
N LEU A 37 23.35 10.10 -20.32
CA LEU A 37 24.49 9.45 -19.66
C LEU A 37 24.56 9.90 -18.21
N LEU A 38 24.41 8.96 -17.28
CA LEU A 38 24.72 9.15 -15.86
C LEU A 38 26.17 8.74 -15.61
N LEU A 39 26.98 9.70 -15.18
CA LEU A 39 28.32 9.47 -14.64
C LEU A 39 28.23 9.40 -13.12
N VAL A 40 28.84 8.38 -12.51
CA VAL A 40 28.97 8.21 -11.06
C VAL A 40 30.44 8.03 -10.72
N ASP A 41 30.99 8.92 -9.91
CA ASP A 41 32.30 8.70 -9.28
C ASP A 41 32.10 8.03 -7.93
N ALA A 42 32.36 6.72 -7.88
CA ALA A 42 32.28 5.91 -6.67
C ALA A 42 33.66 5.59 -6.08
N SER A 43 34.68 6.39 -6.42
CA SER A 43 36.00 6.30 -5.79
C SER A 43 35.96 6.68 -4.31
N SER A 44 36.82 6.05 -3.50
CA SER A 44 36.80 6.19 -2.04
C SER A 44 37.17 7.59 -1.51
N GLN A 45 37.67 8.49 -2.37
CA GLN A 45 38.02 9.86 -2.02
C GLN A 45 36.86 10.84 -2.30
N SER A 46 35.97 10.51 -3.23
CA SER A 46 34.84 11.35 -3.66
C SER A 46 33.56 11.08 -2.85
N GLY A 47 33.45 9.92 -2.21
CA GLY A 47 32.28 9.53 -1.43
C GLY A 47 32.14 10.28 -0.10
N ARG A 48 30.92 10.77 0.21
CA ARG A 48 30.59 11.48 1.46
C ARG A 48 29.62 10.67 2.31
N LYS A 49 29.93 10.41 3.60
CA LYS A 49 28.96 9.77 4.51
C LYS A 49 27.74 10.67 4.72
N MET A 50 26.55 10.08 4.65
CA MET A 50 25.27 10.70 4.99
C MET A 50 24.92 10.50 6.48
N PRO A 51 24.06 11.35 7.08
CA PRO A 51 23.63 11.19 8.46
C PRO A 51 23.00 9.82 8.72
N ASP A 52 23.34 9.19 9.85
CA ASP A 52 22.78 7.90 10.27
C ASP A 52 21.26 7.94 10.54
N ASN A 53 20.71 9.17 10.63
CA ASN A 53 19.29 9.47 10.83
C ASN A 53 18.61 10.15 9.61
N LEU A 54 19.21 10.16 8.42
CA LEU A 54 18.72 10.99 7.28
C LEU A 54 17.23 10.82 6.94
N PHE A 55 16.69 9.60 6.96
CA PHE A 55 15.27 9.34 6.71
C PHE A 55 14.56 8.63 7.88
N GLY A 56 13.38 9.12 8.21
CA GLY A 56 12.52 8.63 9.29
C GLY A 56 11.05 8.86 8.98
N ILE A 57 10.21 8.81 10.03
CA ILE A 57 8.77 9.00 9.94
C ILE A 57 8.31 10.13 10.88
N PHE A 58 7.22 10.78 10.47
CA PHE A 58 6.50 11.77 11.27
C PHE A 58 5.16 11.18 11.74
N PHE A 59 4.73 11.52 12.94
CA PHE A 59 3.42 11.16 13.47
C PHE A 59 2.82 12.34 14.24
N GLU A 60 1.57 12.67 13.93
CA GLU A 60 0.64 13.41 14.78
C GLU A 60 -0.71 12.68 14.81
N GLU A 61 -1.58 13.02 15.75
CA GLU A 61 -2.95 12.49 15.80
C GLU A 61 -3.85 13.26 14.83
N ILE A 62 -3.75 12.89 13.55
CA ILE A 62 -4.53 13.40 12.42
C ILE A 62 -5.21 12.22 11.72
N ASN A 63 -6.37 12.40 11.08
CA ASN A 63 -7.03 11.36 10.27
C ASN A 63 -7.24 10.01 11.02
N HIS A 64 -7.41 10.04 12.34
CA HIS A 64 -7.42 8.86 13.24
C HIS A 64 -6.14 8.02 13.19
N ALA A 65 -4.97 8.65 12.99
CA ALA A 65 -3.67 7.98 12.89
C ALA A 65 -3.32 7.12 14.11
N GLY A 66 -3.70 7.53 15.33
CA GLY A 66 -3.48 6.77 16.56
C GLY A 66 -4.77 6.15 17.06
N ALA A 67 -5.67 6.96 17.59
CA ALA A 67 -6.99 6.60 18.09
C ALA A 67 -7.89 6.02 16.98
N GLY A 68 -7.89 4.69 16.84
CA GLY A 68 -8.57 3.95 15.77
C GLY A 68 -7.68 3.53 14.61
N GLY A 69 -6.41 3.97 14.61
CA GLY A 69 -5.39 3.66 13.63
C GLY A 69 -4.32 2.75 14.20
N LEU A 70 -3.17 3.35 14.53
CA LEU A 70 -1.97 2.66 15.00
C LEU A 70 -2.12 2.10 16.41
N TRP A 71 -2.93 2.69 17.28
CA TRP A 71 -3.26 2.12 18.58
C TRP A 71 -4.33 1.04 18.42
N ALA A 72 -4.16 -0.12 19.08
CA ALA A 72 -5.03 -1.28 18.85
C ALA A 72 -6.33 -1.29 19.68
N GLU A 73 -6.60 -0.25 20.48
CA GLU A 73 -7.89 -0.10 21.17
C GLU A 73 -9.03 -0.08 20.14
N LEU A 74 -10.05 -0.92 20.37
CA LEU A 74 -11.19 -1.02 19.47
C LEU A 74 -12.35 -0.13 19.89
N VAL A 75 -12.45 0.24 21.18
CA VAL A 75 -13.56 1.05 21.71
C VAL A 75 -13.25 2.54 21.56
N SER A 76 -14.09 3.26 20.80
CA SER A 76 -14.05 4.73 20.75
C SER A 76 -14.84 5.32 21.92
N ASN A 77 -14.38 6.44 22.49
CA ASN A 77 -14.96 7.07 23.69
C ASN A 77 -15.14 6.07 24.86
N ARG A 78 -14.06 5.35 25.21
CA ARG A 78 -14.09 4.26 26.21
C ARG A 78 -14.34 4.70 27.66
N GLY A 79 -14.01 5.95 28.00
CA GLY A 79 -14.21 6.55 29.33
C GLY A 79 -15.34 7.59 29.39
N PHE A 80 -16.15 7.73 28.33
CA PHE A 80 -17.29 8.66 28.27
C PHE A 80 -16.96 10.18 28.43
N GLU A 81 -15.68 10.56 28.50
CA GLU A 81 -15.21 11.94 28.66
C GLU A 81 -15.36 12.82 27.40
N ALA A 82 -15.84 12.30 26.26
CA ALA A 82 -15.87 13.04 24.98
C ALA A 82 -16.79 14.28 24.92
N GLY A 83 -17.59 14.57 25.96
CA GLY A 83 -18.29 15.84 26.16
C GLY A 83 -17.53 16.86 27.03
N GLY A 84 -16.32 16.53 27.45
CA GLY A 84 -15.60 17.18 28.53
C GLY A 84 -16.29 16.96 29.90
N PRO A 85 -15.92 17.74 30.93
CA PRO A 85 -16.37 17.55 32.32
C PRO A 85 -17.85 17.91 32.60
N ASN A 86 -18.66 18.06 31.55
CA ASN A 86 -20.09 18.39 31.62
C ASN A 86 -20.91 17.10 31.74
N THR A 87 -22.04 17.16 32.46
CA THR A 87 -22.99 16.04 32.54
C THR A 87 -24.42 16.47 32.17
N PRO A 88 -25.12 15.75 31.28
CA PRO A 88 -24.63 14.56 30.55
C PRO A 88 -23.51 14.90 29.55
N SER A 89 -22.46 14.08 29.57
CA SER A 89 -21.37 14.07 28.60
C SER A 89 -21.83 13.43 27.29
N ASN A 90 -21.10 13.70 26.21
CA ASN A 90 -21.32 13.06 24.92
C ASN A 90 -20.90 11.58 24.98
N ILE A 91 -21.86 10.68 24.74
CA ILE A 91 -21.60 9.23 24.66
C ILE A 91 -21.29 8.75 23.25
N ASP A 92 -21.33 9.58 22.21
CA ASP A 92 -21.00 9.15 20.84
C ASP A 92 -19.59 8.50 20.78
N PRO A 93 -19.40 7.37 20.07
CA PRO A 93 -20.34 6.67 19.19
C PRO A 93 -21.12 5.53 19.86
N TRP A 94 -21.30 5.54 21.19
CA TRP A 94 -22.16 4.58 21.88
C TRP A 94 -23.65 4.82 21.55
N VAL A 95 -24.37 3.73 21.27
CA VAL A 95 -25.79 3.77 20.88
C VAL A 95 -26.61 2.83 21.76
N ILE A 96 -27.82 3.26 22.13
CA ILE A 96 -28.75 2.53 23.00
C ILE A 96 -29.35 1.31 22.26
N ILE A 97 -29.44 0.18 22.97
CA ILE A 97 -30.23 -1.01 22.58
C ILE A 97 -31.49 -1.02 23.43
N GLY A 98 -32.64 -0.79 22.82
CA GLY A 98 -33.93 -0.67 23.50
C GLY A 98 -34.63 0.63 23.13
N ASN A 99 -35.58 1.06 23.96
CA ASN A 99 -36.22 2.37 23.89
C ASN A 99 -36.52 2.90 25.30
N GLU A 100 -36.99 4.14 25.41
CA GLU A 100 -37.19 4.85 26.69
C GLU A 100 -38.14 4.15 27.67
N SER A 101 -39.07 3.29 27.22
CA SER A 101 -39.91 2.50 28.14
C SER A 101 -39.18 1.28 28.72
N GLN A 102 -38.02 0.91 28.20
CA GLN A 102 -37.26 -0.29 28.57
C GLN A 102 -35.91 0.04 29.22
N ILE A 103 -35.28 1.16 28.82
CA ILE A 103 -34.00 1.62 29.35
C ILE A 103 -33.88 3.14 29.25
N ILE A 104 -33.38 3.76 30.31
CA ILE A 104 -32.89 5.14 30.31
C ILE A 104 -31.36 5.08 30.40
N VAL A 105 -30.67 5.79 29.50
CA VAL A 105 -29.20 5.87 29.50
C VAL A 105 -28.80 7.33 29.68
N SER A 106 -27.89 7.59 30.63
CA SER A 106 -27.32 8.91 30.89
C SER A 106 -25.86 8.79 31.31
N THR A 107 -25.23 9.92 31.62
CA THR A 107 -23.90 9.97 32.25
C THR A 107 -23.93 10.88 33.47
N ASP A 108 -23.19 10.49 34.51
CA ASP A 108 -23.02 11.25 35.74
C ASP A 108 -21.54 11.30 36.17
N ARG A 109 -21.22 12.02 37.26
CA ARG A 109 -19.83 12.20 37.74
C ARG A 109 -19.43 11.21 38.85
N THR A 110 -19.97 9.99 38.84
CA THR A 110 -19.77 9.02 39.95
C THR A 110 -18.51 8.14 39.82
N SER A 111 -17.70 8.25 38.76
CA SER A 111 -16.55 7.37 38.56
C SER A 111 -15.53 7.43 39.71
N CYS A 112 -14.85 6.30 39.95
CA CYS A 112 -13.78 6.17 40.92
C CYS A 112 -12.53 6.99 40.55
N PHE A 113 -12.17 7.07 39.27
CA PHE A 113 -10.91 7.65 38.82
C PHE A 113 -10.81 9.15 39.11
N ALA A 114 -9.65 9.62 39.54
CA ALA A 114 -9.47 10.97 40.06
C ALA A 114 -9.58 12.03 38.95
N ARG A 115 -8.98 11.75 37.79
CA ARG A 115 -8.99 12.64 36.60
C ARG A 115 -10.20 12.36 35.69
N ASN A 116 -10.55 11.09 35.51
CA ASN A 116 -11.68 10.64 34.69
C ASN A 116 -12.90 10.47 35.61
N LYS A 117 -13.87 11.37 35.53
CA LYS A 117 -15.00 11.42 36.48
C LYS A 117 -16.33 11.01 35.88
N VAL A 118 -16.48 11.02 34.56
CA VAL A 118 -17.72 10.62 33.90
C VAL A 118 -17.90 9.11 33.97
N ALA A 119 -19.13 8.67 34.22
CA ALA A 119 -19.54 7.27 34.16
C ALA A 119 -20.84 7.14 33.35
N LEU A 120 -20.99 6.07 32.57
CA LEU A 120 -22.25 5.72 31.92
C LEU A 120 -23.19 5.10 32.96
N ARG A 121 -24.42 5.60 33.03
CA ARG A 121 -25.50 5.03 33.85
C ARG A 121 -26.58 4.44 32.96
N MET A 122 -26.83 3.15 33.12
CA MET A 122 -27.96 2.42 32.53
C MET A 122 -29.00 2.14 33.61
N GLU A 123 -30.21 2.69 33.48
CA GLU A 123 -31.36 2.36 34.30
C GLU A 123 -32.33 1.51 33.47
N VAL A 124 -32.41 0.23 33.81
CA VAL A 124 -33.16 -0.78 33.05
C VAL A 124 -34.53 -0.98 33.68
N LEU A 125 -35.56 -0.67 32.90
CA LEU A 125 -36.97 -0.63 33.30
C LEU A 125 -37.76 -1.88 32.90
N CYS A 126 -37.16 -2.75 32.07
CA CYS A 126 -37.73 -4.05 31.69
C CYS A 126 -37.10 -5.21 32.45
N ASP A 127 -37.79 -6.35 32.52
CA ASP A 127 -37.25 -7.60 33.05
C ASP A 127 -37.83 -8.84 32.36
N ASP A 128 -37.43 -10.03 32.81
CA ASP A 128 -37.94 -11.33 32.32
C ASP A 128 -39.25 -11.80 33.00
N LYS A 129 -39.80 -11.07 33.99
CA LYS A 129 -40.89 -11.56 34.88
C LYS A 129 -42.09 -10.61 35.05
N GLY A 130 -41.93 -9.31 34.83
CA GLY A 130 -42.93 -8.28 35.01
C GLY A 130 -43.78 -7.97 33.77
N SER A 131 -44.57 -6.90 33.86
CA SER A 131 -45.44 -6.42 32.78
C SER A 131 -44.71 -5.69 31.64
N ASN A 132 -43.46 -5.29 31.87
CA ASN A 132 -42.60 -4.64 30.88
C ASN A 132 -41.49 -5.61 30.46
N THR A 133 -41.81 -6.55 29.58
CA THR A 133 -40.88 -7.64 29.24
C THR A 133 -39.72 -7.15 28.37
N CYS A 134 -38.48 -7.53 28.72
CA CYS A 134 -37.32 -7.23 27.89
C CYS A 134 -37.37 -7.96 26.52
N PRO A 135 -36.78 -7.37 25.46
CA PRO A 135 -36.70 -7.99 24.14
C PRO A 135 -35.68 -9.15 24.13
N ALA A 136 -35.83 -10.10 23.20
CA ALA A 136 -34.89 -11.19 23.04
C ALA A 136 -33.47 -10.69 22.69
N GLY A 137 -32.52 -10.87 23.61
CA GLY A 137 -31.16 -10.32 23.54
C GLY A 137 -30.86 -9.22 24.57
N GLY A 138 -31.90 -8.71 25.25
CA GLY A 138 -31.80 -7.69 26.29
C GLY A 138 -31.73 -6.26 25.77
N VAL A 139 -31.66 -5.32 26.72
CA VAL A 139 -31.44 -3.88 26.49
C VAL A 139 -30.10 -3.44 27.08
N GLY A 140 -29.58 -2.30 26.64
CA GLY A 140 -28.27 -1.78 27.07
C GLY A 140 -27.68 -0.82 26.05
N VAL A 141 -26.40 -0.98 25.71
CA VAL A 141 -25.67 -0.12 24.75
C VAL A 141 -24.74 -0.93 23.84
N TYR A 142 -24.35 -0.36 22.71
CA TYR A 142 -23.23 -0.85 21.89
C TYR A 142 -22.26 0.26 21.49
N ASN A 143 -20.99 -0.11 21.29
CA ASN A 143 -19.97 0.73 20.69
C ASN A 143 -19.54 0.12 19.34
N PRO A 144 -19.64 0.84 18.21
CA PRO A 144 -19.21 0.35 16.91
C PRO A 144 -17.69 0.35 16.73
N GLY A 145 -16.94 0.93 17.66
CA GLY A 145 -15.53 1.27 17.47
C GLY A 145 -15.33 2.29 16.35
N PHE A 146 -14.13 2.31 15.80
CA PHE A 146 -13.73 3.24 14.74
C PHE A 146 -14.22 2.75 13.36
N TRP A 147 -15.53 2.94 13.12
CA TRP A 147 -16.28 2.44 11.96
C TRP A 147 -16.20 0.91 11.79
N GLY A 148 -16.51 0.22 12.88
CA GLY A 148 -16.53 -1.25 12.96
C GLY A 148 -15.27 -1.83 13.58
N MET A 149 -15.39 -3.02 14.16
CA MET A 149 -14.30 -3.80 14.73
C MET A 149 -14.01 -5.03 13.85
N ASN A 150 -12.76 -5.24 13.43
CA ASN A 150 -12.36 -6.45 12.71
C ASN A 150 -12.05 -7.58 13.71
N ILE A 151 -13.00 -8.51 13.86
CA ILE A 151 -12.92 -9.61 14.82
C ILE A 151 -12.64 -10.92 14.07
N GLU A 152 -11.60 -11.65 14.47
CA GLU A 152 -11.08 -12.81 13.73
C GLU A 152 -11.22 -14.12 14.51
N ARG A 153 -11.65 -15.18 13.82
CA ARG A 153 -11.88 -16.50 14.41
C ARG A 153 -10.62 -17.05 15.08
N GLY A 154 -10.75 -17.45 16.34
CA GLY A 154 -9.69 -18.04 17.14
C GLY A 154 -8.78 -17.03 17.85
N LYS A 155 -8.78 -15.75 17.44
CA LYS A 155 -8.11 -14.67 18.19
C LYS A 155 -8.85 -14.38 19.50
N ALA A 156 -8.11 -13.84 20.45
CA ALA A 156 -8.60 -13.43 21.76
C ALA A 156 -8.42 -11.92 21.95
N TYR A 157 -9.43 -11.31 22.56
CA TYR A 157 -9.52 -9.89 22.82
C TYR A 157 -9.63 -9.72 24.33
N LYS A 158 -8.71 -8.96 24.93
CA LYS A 158 -8.76 -8.57 26.33
C LYS A 158 -9.82 -7.50 26.50
N VAL A 159 -10.78 -7.77 27.36
CA VAL A 159 -11.81 -6.80 27.75
C VAL A 159 -11.51 -6.34 29.17
N ILE A 160 -11.54 -5.03 29.38
CA ILE A 160 -11.54 -4.39 30.70
C ILE A 160 -12.76 -3.48 30.77
N LEU A 161 -13.46 -3.48 31.91
CA LEU A 161 -14.45 -2.47 32.25
C LEU A 161 -14.59 -2.35 33.77
N HIS A 162 -14.97 -1.18 34.25
CA HIS A 162 -15.34 -0.96 35.64
C HIS A 162 -16.86 -0.96 35.76
N ILE A 163 -17.39 -1.63 36.76
CA ILE A 163 -18.84 -1.76 36.99
C ILE A 163 -19.17 -1.42 38.43
N LYS A 164 -20.32 -0.78 38.64
CA LYS A 164 -20.96 -0.60 39.95
C LYS A 164 -22.47 -0.80 39.83
N SER A 165 -23.11 -1.37 40.84
CA SER A 165 -24.57 -1.46 40.97
C SER A 165 -24.98 -1.60 42.44
N PHE A 166 -26.23 -1.25 42.74
CA PHE A 166 -26.87 -1.55 44.03
C PHE A 166 -27.87 -2.70 43.93
N ASP A 167 -28.07 -3.23 42.71
CA ASP A 167 -28.92 -4.37 42.38
C ASP A 167 -28.02 -5.59 42.04
N SER A 168 -28.60 -6.79 41.93
CA SER A 168 -27.87 -7.94 41.36
C SER A 168 -27.78 -7.77 39.84
N VAL A 169 -26.64 -8.13 39.25
CA VAL A 169 -26.30 -7.82 37.84
C VAL A 169 -26.04 -9.07 37.03
N LYS A 170 -26.60 -9.10 35.81
CA LYS A 170 -26.41 -10.12 34.78
C LYS A 170 -26.11 -9.45 33.43
N LEU A 171 -24.90 -8.92 33.29
CA LEU A 171 -24.48 -8.16 32.11
C LEU A 171 -23.77 -9.08 31.09
N SER A 172 -24.38 -9.20 29.90
CA SER A 172 -23.78 -9.84 28.73
C SER A 172 -22.85 -8.86 28.03
N VAL A 173 -21.56 -9.16 28.02
CA VAL A 173 -20.52 -8.42 27.30
C VAL A 173 -20.14 -9.21 26.05
N SER A 174 -20.49 -8.70 24.88
CA SER A 174 -20.46 -9.46 23.62
C SER A 174 -19.80 -8.71 22.47
N LEU A 175 -18.99 -9.44 21.69
CA LEU A 175 -18.58 -9.04 20.34
C LEU A 175 -19.55 -9.67 19.34
N VAL A 176 -20.20 -8.83 18.53
CA VAL A 176 -21.21 -9.23 17.54
C VAL A 176 -21.01 -8.49 16.21
N SER A 177 -21.59 -8.97 15.11
CA SER A 177 -21.66 -8.20 13.86
C SER A 177 -22.34 -6.84 14.05
N SER A 178 -22.06 -5.87 13.17
CA SER A 178 -22.65 -4.52 13.26
C SER A 178 -24.19 -4.50 13.30
N ASP A 179 -24.85 -5.48 12.67
CA ASP A 179 -26.30 -5.69 12.68
C ASP A 179 -26.82 -6.51 13.88
N GLY A 180 -25.94 -6.91 14.81
CA GLY A 180 -26.25 -7.70 16.01
C GLY A 180 -26.56 -9.19 15.76
N ARG A 181 -26.64 -9.65 14.50
CA ARG A 181 -27.16 -11.00 14.18
C ARG A 181 -26.16 -12.14 14.39
N GLN A 182 -24.88 -11.88 14.22
CA GLN A 182 -23.81 -12.87 14.37
C GLN A 182 -23.10 -12.65 15.70
N ASN A 183 -23.34 -13.55 16.66
CA ASN A 183 -22.53 -13.59 17.88
C ASN A 183 -21.13 -14.17 17.55
N LEU A 184 -20.08 -13.46 17.98
CA LEU A 184 -18.68 -13.85 17.76
C LEU A 184 -18.04 -14.34 19.05
N ALA A 185 -18.28 -13.62 20.16
CA ALA A 185 -17.94 -14.04 21.52
C ALA A 185 -18.86 -13.34 22.53
N THR A 186 -19.11 -13.99 23.67
CA THR A 186 -19.83 -13.43 24.82
C THR A 186 -19.17 -13.90 26.12
N HIS A 187 -19.16 -13.01 27.11
CA HIS A 187 -18.94 -13.31 28.51
C HIS A 187 -20.11 -12.73 29.31
N ASN A 188 -20.63 -13.47 30.29
CA ASN A 188 -21.71 -13.02 31.15
C ASN A 188 -21.13 -12.71 32.53
N ILE A 189 -21.21 -11.45 32.94
CA ILE A 189 -20.87 -11.00 34.29
C ILE A 189 -22.13 -11.21 35.13
N ILE A 190 -22.05 -12.10 36.12
CA ILE A 190 -23.13 -12.41 37.06
C ILE A 190 -22.56 -12.14 38.46
N ALA A 191 -23.16 -11.20 39.19
CA ALA A 191 -22.69 -10.79 40.51
C ALA A 191 -23.86 -10.26 41.37
N GLU A 192 -23.78 -10.47 42.68
CA GLU A 192 -24.76 -9.95 43.64
C GLU A 192 -24.46 -8.49 44.01
N SER A 193 -25.47 -7.76 44.48
CA SER A 193 -25.36 -6.32 44.82
C SER A 193 -24.27 -5.98 45.85
N SER A 194 -23.90 -6.93 46.72
CA SER A 194 -22.79 -6.77 47.65
C SER A 194 -21.43 -6.65 46.96
N GLU A 195 -21.22 -7.39 45.85
CA GLU A 195 -19.97 -7.45 45.09
C GLU A 195 -19.74 -6.22 44.21
N LEU A 196 -20.82 -5.56 43.78
CA LEU A 196 -20.81 -4.38 42.91
C LEU A 196 -21.20 -3.07 43.61
N SER A 197 -21.42 -3.10 44.93
CA SER A 197 -21.73 -1.94 45.76
C SER A 197 -20.72 -0.79 45.64
N ASN A 198 -19.47 -1.13 45.31
CA ASN A 198 -18.40 -0.20 44.94
C ASN A 198 -17.94 -0.48 43.50
N TRP A 199 -17.19 0.46 42.92
CA TRP A 199 -16.57 0.29 41.60
C TRP A 199 -15.59 -0.89 41.59
N THR A 200 -15.90 -1.91 40.80
CA THR A 200 -15.13 -3.15 40.67
C THR A 200 -14.60 -3.31 39.25
N LYS A 201 -13.28 -3.57 39.13
CA LYS A 201 -12.62 -3.84 37.85
C LYS A 201 -12.92 -5.25 37.37
N MET A 202 -13.50 -5.37 36.18
CA MET A 202 -13.74 -6.62 35.47
C MET A 202 -12.71 -6.78 34.35
N GLU A 203 -12.04 -7.93 34.30
CA GLU A 203 -11.04 -8.26 33.27
C GLU A 203 -11.20 -9.71 32.80
N PHE A 204 -11.37 -9.92 31.50
CA PHE A 204 -11.55 -11.25 30.91
C PHE A 204 -11.16 -11.29 29.42
N LEU A 205 -11.08 -12.50 28.85
CA LEU A 205 -10.75 -12.71 27.44
C LEU A 205 -11.97 -13.18 26.63
N LEU A 206 -12.37 -12.40 25.63
CA LEU A 206 -13.31 -12.84 24.60
C LEU A 206 -12.56 -13.55 23.47
N LYS A 207 -12.69 -14.88 23.38
CA LYS A 207 -12.11 -15.67 22.27
C LYS A 207 -13.15 -15.88 21.16
N SER A 208 -12.90 -15.31 19.98
CA SER A 208 -13.89 -15.30 18.90
C SER A 208 -14.10 -16.68 18.26
N ARG A 209 -15.35 -17.04 18.05
CA ARG A 209 -15.80 -18.27 17.36
C ARG A 209 -15.95 -18.08 15.85
N GLY A 210 -16.03 -16.84 15.37
CA GLY A 210 -16.22 -16.49 13.95
C GLY A 210 -15.31 -15.34 13.49
N THR A 211 -15.35 -15.03 12.20
CA THR A 211 -14.67 -13.84 11.64
C THR A 211 -15.71 -12.89 11.09
N ASN A 212 -15.65 -11.61 11.45
CA ASN A 212 -16.41 -10.54 10.83
C ASN A 212 -15.57 -9.26 10.71
N ALA A 213 -15.66 -8.62 9.54
CA ALA A 213 -14.92 -7.41 9.20
C ALA A 213 -15.50 -6.14 9.85
N ASN A 214 -16.79 -6.16 10.19
CA ASN A 214 -17.54 -5.04 10.73
C ASN A 214 -18.36 -5.53 11.93
N SER A 215 -17.74 -5.48 13.09
CA SER A 215 -18.30 -5.94 14.38
C SER A 215 -18.46 -4.75 15.33
N ARG A 216 -19.13 -4.96 16.45
CA ARG A 216 -19.32 -4.00 17.54
C ARG A 216 -19.19 -4.70 18.89
N LEU A 217 -18.80 -3.96 19.92
CA LEU A 217 -18.98 -4.36 21.31
C LEU A 217 -20.42 -4.03 21.71
N GLN A 218 -21.10 -4.91 22.44
CA GLN A 218 -22.36 -4.59 23.10
C GLN A 218 -22.40 -5.09 24.55
N LEU A 219 -23.09 -4.31 25.38
CA LEU A 219 -23.35 -4.55 26.80
C LEU A 219 -24.87 -4.64 26.96
N THR A 220 -25.44 -5.82 27.27
CA THR A 220 -26.91 -5.96 27.43
C THR A 220 -27.31 -6.81 28.65
N THR A 221 -28.49 -6.56 29.18
CA THR A 221 -29.12 -7.30 30.30
C THR A 221 -30.60 -7.57 30.01
N THR A 222 -31.16 -8.59 30.67
CA THR A 222 -32.61 -8.89 30.68
C THR A 222 -33.24 -8.69 32.07
N GLU A 223 -32.52 -8.03 32.97
CA GLU A 223 -32.90 -7.83 34.37
C GLU A 223 -32.91 -6.34 34.72
N SER A 224 -33.97 -5.90 35.38
CA SER A 224 -34.21 -4.52 35.79
C SER A 224 -33.30 -4.10 36.94
N GLY A 225 -32.80 -2.87 36.90
CA GLY A 225 -31.91 -2.31 37.92
C GLY A 225 -31.08 -1.15 37.37
N THR A 226 -30.21 -0.56 38.20
CA THR A 226 -29.24 0.46 37.77
C THR A 226 -27.83 -0.12 37.68
N ILE A 227 -27.21 -0.04 36.51
CA ILE A 227 -25.81 -0.44 36.27
C ILE A 227 -25.02 0.80 35.85
N TRP A 228 -23.93 1.08 36.56
CA TRP A 228 -22.92 2.05 36.12
C TRP A 228 -21.75 1.32 35.47
N VAL A 229 -21.21 1.90 34.39
CA VAL A 229 -20.09 1.36 33.62
C VAL A 229 -19.10 2.48 33.28
N ASP A 230 -17.80 2.20 33.40
CA ASP A 230 -16.72 3.13 33.02
C ASP A 230 -15.47 2.39 32.51
N GLN A 231 -14.59 3.10 31.78
CA GLN A 231 -13.31 2.66 31.23
C GLN A 231 -13.39 1.31 30.51
N VAL A 232 -14.16 1.26 29.42
CA VAL A 232 -14.45 0.04 28.67
C VAL A 232 -13.45 -0.17 27.52
N SER A 233 -12.42 -0.98 27.73
CA SER A 233 -11.40 -1.30 26.73
C SER A 233 -11.64 -2.66 26.07
N VAL A 234 -11.34 -2.77 24.76
CA VAL A 234 -11.24 -4.05 24.05
C VAL A 234 -9.97 -4.07 23.20
N LEU A 235 -8.89 -4.63 23.76
CA LEU A 235 -7.58 -4.73 23.12
C LEU A 235 -7.35 -6.13 22.52
N PRO A 236 -7.01 -6.28 21.23
CA PRO A 236 -6.55 -7.54 20.66
C PRO A 236 -5.24 -8.02 21.31
N LEU A 237 -5.09 -9.32 21.59
CA LEU A 237 -3.82 -9.89 22.08
C LEU A 237 -2.78 -10.16 20.96
N ASP A 238 -3.06 -9.75 19.73
CA ASP A 238 -2.21 -9.95 18.54
C ASP A 238 -1.68 -8.60 18.01
N THR A 239 -0.98 -7.88 18.88
CA THR A 239 -0.33 -6.58 18.65
C THR A 239 1.02 -6.72 17.92
N TYR A 240 1.64 -5.60 17.58
CA TYR A 240 3.06 -5.52 17.21
C TYR A 240 3.91 -5.59 18.49
N MET A 241 4.92 -6.46 18.51
CA MET A 241 5.80 -6.83 19.65
C MET A 241 5.09 -7.35 20.93
N GLY A 242 4.00 -6.71 21.33
CA GLY A 242 3.19 -6.91 22.53
C GLY A 242 2.46 -5.60 22.88
N ASP A 243 3.05 -4.49 22.48
CA ASP A 243 3.01 -3.16 23.11
C ASP A 243 1.86 -2.28 22.61
N GLY A 244 0.68 -2.87 22.44
CA GLY A 244 -0.56 -2.14 22.14
C GLY A 244 -0.72 -1.66 20.69
N PHE A 245 0.30 -1.68 19.84
CA PHE A 245 0.16 -1.21 18.45
C PHE A 245 -0.53 -2.21 17.52
N ARG A 246 -1.32 -1.69 16.59
CA ARG A 246 -2.00 -2.45 15.54
C ARG A 246 -0.98 -3.04 14.56
N LYS A 247 -0.71 -4.33 14.75
CA LYS A 247 0.26 -5.16 14.01
C LYS A 247 0.36 -4.88 12.52
N GLY A 248 -0.76 -4.71 11.83
CA GLY A 248 -0.81 -4.47 10.38
C GLY A 248 -0.28 -3.10 9.93
N LEU A 249 -0.36 -2.07 10.77
CA LEU A 249 0.13 -0.72 10.49
C LEU A 249 1.56 -0.53 10.98
N ALA A 250 1.87 -0.94 12.22
CA ALA A 250 3.23 -0.94 12.75
C ALA A 250 4.21 -1.75 11.87
N SER A 251 3.76 -2.90 11.31
CA SER A 251 4.56 -3.64 10.33
C SER A 251 4.87 -2.85 9.06
N MET A 252 4.02 -1.90 8.64
CA MET A 252 4.32 -1.03 7.49
C MET A 252 5.37 0.02 7.85
N LEU A 253 5.34 0.55 9.07
CA LEU A 253 6.39 1.45 9.59
C LEU A 253 7.73 0.72 9.70
N ALA A 254 7.77 -0.45 10.34
CA ALA A 254 8.96 -1.30 10.45
C ALA A 254 9.53 -1.66 9.07
N ASN A 255 8.66 -1.88 8.07
CA ASN A 255 9.07 -2.09 6.70
C ASN A 255 9.84 -0.90 6.11
N LEU A 256 9.53 0.35 6.46
CA LEU A 256 10.27 1.53 5.96
C LEU A 256 11.71 1.60 6.50
N LYS A 257 12.04 0.89 7.59
CA LYS A 257 13.30 1.01 8.35
C LYS A 257 13.61 2.48 8.72
N PRO A 258 12.68 3.21 9.37
CA PRO A 258 12.92 4.58 9.78
C PRO A 258 14.12 4.66 10.74
N ARG A 259 14.83 5.79 10.71
CA ARG A 259 15.93 6.06 11.64
C ARG A 259 15.56 7.00 12.77
N PHE A 260 14.46 7.74 12.62
CA PHE A 260 13.84 8.53 13.66
C PHE A 260 12.31 8.49 13.56
N LEU A 261 11.64 8.85 14.65
CA LEU A 261 10.21 9.12 14.75
C LEU A 261 10.01 10.52 15.33
N ARG A 262 9.44 11.46 14.57
CA ARG A 262 8.98 12.77 15.08
C ARG A 262 7.56 12.63 15.60
N TYR A 263 7.33 12.91 16.87
CA TYR A 263 6.04 12.71 17.54
C TYR A 263 5.85 13.68 18.71
N PRO A 264 4.60 13.89 19.18
CA PRO A 264 3.34 13.57 18.52
C PRO A 264 2.90 14.79 17.70
N GLY A 265 3.76 15.21 16.77
CA GLY A 265 4.01 16.62 16.40
C GLY A 265 2.91 17.32 15.60
N GLY A 266 3.32 18.11 14.60
CA GLY A 266 2.39 18.94 13.84
C GLY A 266 1.57 19.86 14.74
N SER A 267 0.37 20.18 14.30
CA SER A 267 -0.55 21.06 15.02
C SER A 267 -1.21 20.39 16.24
N TYR A 268 -1.16 19.06 16.38
CA TYR A 268 -1.67 18.35 17.57
C TYR A 268 -0.96 18.77 18.88
N VAL A 269 0.34 19.10 18.80
CA VAL A 269 1.10 19.64 19.95
C VAL A 269 0.71 21.08 20.29
N GLU A 270 0.25 21.86 19.29
CA GLU A 270 -0.16 23.26 19.46
C GLU A 270 -1.59 23.39 19.98
N GLY A 271 -2.54 22.64 19.39
CA GLY A 271 -3.97 22.93 19.47
C GLY A 271 -4.36 24.21 18.71
N GLU A 272 -5.66 24.42 18.50
CA GLU A 272 -6.17 25.77 18.20
C GLU A 272 -5.98 26.68 19.42
N TRP A 273 -6.28 26.16 20.61
CA TRP A 273 -6.22 26.85 21.91
C TRP A 273 -5.38 26.06 22.91
N LEU A 274 -4.58 26.72 23.74
CA LEU A 274 -3.66 26.05 24.67
C LEU A 274 -4.35 25.12 25.68
N ARG A 275 -5.64 25.32 25.95
CA ARG A 275 -6.48 24.40 26.77
C ARG A 275 -6.66 23.00 26.17
N ASN A 276 -6.45 22.87 24.86
CA ASN A 276 -6.66 21.66 24.05
C ASN A 276 -5.35 21.17 23.40
N ALA A 277 -4.21 21.76 23.77
CA ALA A 277 -2.88 21.35 23.33
C ALA A 277 -2.43 20.08 24.07
N PHE A 278 -1.83 19.12 23.37
CA PHE A 278 -1.34 17.84 23.93
C PHE A 278 -0.51 18.00 25.21
N ARG A 279 -0.87 17.26 26.27
CA ARG A 279 -0.21 17.31 27.59
C ARG A 279 0.47 15.98 27.93
N TRP A 280 1.76 15.85 27.59
CA TRP A 280 2.53 14.61 27.77
C TRP A 280 2.38 14.00 29.18
N SER A 281 2.39 14.83 30.23
CA SER A 281 2.29 14.42 31.65
C SER A 281 0.90 13.91 32.07
N GLU A 282 -0.13 14.19 31.26
CA GLU A 282 -1.48 13.65 31.43
C GLU A 282 -1.64 12.31 30.67
N THR A 283 -0.79 12.09 29.66
CA THR A 283 -0.72 10.87 28.82
C THR A 283 0.14 9.74 29.39
N VAL A 284 0.66 9.87 30.61
CA VAL A 284 1.47 8.85 31.30
C VAL A 284 0.80 8.34 32.57
N GLY A 285 1.22 7.16 33.02
CA GLY A 285 0.57 6.41 34.10
C GLY A 285 -0.57 5.52 33.60
N PRO A 286 -1.44 5.04 34.53
CA PRO A 286 -2.60 4.20 34.22
C PRO A 286 -3.50 4.84 33.16
N TRP A 287 -3.92 4.06 32.16
CA TRP A 287 -4.73 4.57 31.06
C TRP A 287 -6.15 4.94 31.51
N GLU A 288 -6.67 4.26 32.54
CA GLU A 288 -7.97 4.53 33.16
C GLU A 288 -8.06 5.92 33.83
N GLU A 289 -6.91 6.56 34.07
CA GLU A 289 -6.79 7.90 34.63
C GLU A 289 -6.32 8.93 33.59
N ARG A 290 -6.19 8.61 32.30
CA ARG A 290 -5.82 9.60 31.28
C ARG A 290 -7.07 10.38 30.86
N PRO A 291 -7.12 11.72 31.02
CA PRO A 291 -8.33 12.50 30.75
C PRO A 291 -8.73 12.46 29.27
N GLY A 292 -7.77 12.32 28.37
CA GLY A 292 -7.96 12.66 26.97
C GLY A 292 -8.14 14.16 26.77
N HIS A 293 -8.29 14.56 25.51
CA HIS A 293 -8.68 15.92 25.17
C HIS A 293 -9.37 15.98 23.80
N PHE A 294 -10.11 17.06 23.58
CA PHE A 294 -10.64 17.38 22.25
C PHE A 294 -9.51 17.94 21.39
N ASN A 295 -9.10 17.18 20.38
CA ASN A 295 -8.16 17.58 19.36
C ASN A 295 -8.85 18.64 18.47
N ASP A 296 -8.78 19.89 18.89
CA ASP A 296 -9.57 20.97 18.30
C ASP A 296 -9.01 21.51 16.99
N VAL A 297 -7.83 21.03 16.55
CA VAL A 297 -7.33 21.19 15.18
C VAL A 297 -8.05 20.21 14.27
N TRP A 298 -7.96 18.90 14.53
CA TRP A 298 -8.47 17.84 13.65
C TRP A 298 -9.91 17.39 13.95
N LYS A 299 -10.56 18.02 14.93
CA LYS A 299 -12.00 18.00 15.25
C LYS A 299 -12.59 16.70 15.84
N TYR A 300 -11.77 15.84 16.46
CA TYR A 300 -12.24 14.64 17.18
C TYR A 300 -11.75 14.56 18.63
N TRP A 301 -12.37 13.68 19.44
CA TRP A 301 -11.88 13.40 20.80
C TRP A 301 -10.76 12.37 20.77
N THR A 302 -9.72 12.61 21.55
CA THR A 302 -8.60 11.70 21.76
C THR A 302 -8.59 11.27 23.23
N ASP A 303 -8.34 10.00 23.51
CA ASP A 303 -8.35 9.44 24.87
C ASP A 303 -6.94 9.39 25.51
N ASP A 304 -5.95 9.94 24.82
CA ASP A 304 -4.52 9.87 25.15
C ASP A 304 -4.00 8.45 25.47
N GLY A 305 -4.67 7.42 24.93
CA GLY A 305 -4.24 6.02 25.04
C GLY A 305 -2.92 5.73 24.32
N LEU A 306 -2.63 6.48 23.26
CA LEU A 306 -1.34 6.53 22.59
C LEU A 306 -0.57 7.76 23.12
N GLY A 307 0.05 7.61 24.28
CA GLY A 307 0.71 8.69 25.02
C GLY A 307 2.22 8.76 24.83
N PHE A 308 2.86 9.64 25.61
CA PHE A 308 4.29 9.91 25.55
C PHE A 308 5.16 8.66 25.78
N PHE A 309 4.73 7.76 26.67
CA PHE A 309 5.39 6.47 26.89
C PHE A 309 5.28 5.56 25.67
N GLU A 310 4.07 5.42 25.12
CA GLU A 310 3.82 4.51 24.00
C GLU A 310 4.58 4.95 22.73
N PHE A 311 4.75 6.25 22.48
CA PHE A 311 5.63 6.71 21.39
C PHE A 311 7.12 6.44 21.61
N LEU A 312 7.61 6.48 22.85
CA LEU A 312 8.99 6.12 23.18
C LEU A 312 9.22 4.62 22.93
N GLN A 313 8.28 3.77 23.35
CA GLN A 313 8.29 2.33 23.06
C GLN A 313 8.25 2.05 21.55
N LEU A 314 7.36 2.72 20.81
CA LEU A 314 7.26 2.58 19.35
C LEU A 314 8.57 2.95 18.63
N ALA A 315 9.30 3.97 19.11
CA ALA A 315 10.60 4.31 18.55
C ALA A 315 11.63 3.18 18.76
N GLU A 316 11.62 2.55 19.94
CA GLU A 316 12.47 1.40 20.27
C GLU A 316 12.12 0.16 19.43
N ASP A 317 10.83 -0.20 19.33
CA ASP A 317 10.32 -1.34 18.54
C ASP A 317 10.60 -1.22 17.02
N LEU A 318 10.85 0.00 16.54
CA LEU A 318 11.22 0.32 15.16
C LEU A 318 12.74 0.47 14.96
N GLY A 319 13.53 0.48 16.04
CA GLY A 319 14.98 0.73 16.01
C GLY A 319 15.35 2.17 15.62
N ALA A 320 14.49 3.14 15.95
CA ALA A 320 14.55 4.53 15.54
C ALA A 320 14.80 5.48 16.72
N SER A 321 15.45 6.62 16.48
CA SER A 321 15.61 7.68 17.49
C SER A 321 14.28 8.44 17.71
N PRO A 322 13.76 8.55 18.94
CA PRO A 322 12.67 9.47 19.24
C PRO A 322 13.10 10.93 19.06
N VAL A 323 12.26 11.72 18.38
CA VAL A 323 12.36 13.17 18.22
C VAL A 323 11.08 13.78 18.79
N TRP A 324 11.13 14.19 20.06
CA TRP A 324 9.95 14.68 20.77
C TRP A 324 9.64 16.13 20.38
N VAL A 325 8.44 16.38 19.87
CA VAL A 325 7.88 17.72 19.66
C VAL A 325 7.12 18.14 20.92
N ALA A 326 7.54 19.25 21.52
CA ALA A 326 7.01 19.73 22.80
C ALA A 326 6.50 21.18 22.68
N ASN A 327 5.36 21.46 23.33
CA ASN A 327 4.67 22.74 23.20
C ASN A 327 5.50 23.91 23.76
N SER A 328 5.75 24.91 22.91
CA SER A 328 6.59 26.11 23.16
C SER A 328 5.90 27.18 24.03
N GLY A 329 4.76 26.86 24.64
CA GLY A 329 3.84 27.84 25.23
C GLY A 329 2.98 28.55 24.19
N ILE A 330 2.69 27.92 23.05
CA ILE A 330 1.97 28.52 21.91
C ILE A 330 0.92 27.52 21.39
N SER A 331 -0.19 28.05 20.88
CA SER A 331 -1.17 27.34 20.05
C SER A 331 -1.42 28.14 18.77
N HIS A 332 -2.31 27.72 17.86
CA HIS A 332 -2.68 28.55 16.71
C HIS A 332 -3.11 29.97 17.12
N ASN A 333 -3.89 30.10 18.20
CA ASN A 333 -4.49 31.36 18.67
C ASN A 333 -3.86 31.96 19.95
N ASP A 334 -3.31 31.15 20.86
CA ASP A 334 -2.74 31.60 22.14
C ASP A 334 -1.19 31.68 22.13
N GLN A 335 -0.61 32.58 22.94
CA GLN A 335 0.85 32.66 23.16
C GLN A 335 1.17 33.07 24.61
N VAL A 336 1.73 32.15 25.40
CA VAL A 336 2.17 32.38 26.78
C VAL A 336 3.28 33.44 26.83
N SER A 337 3.12 34.42 27.72
CA SER A 337 4.12 35.46 27.96
C SER A 337 5.44 34.86 28.48
N PRO A 338 6.60 35.29 27.95
CA PRO A 338 7.91 34.87 28.46
C PRO A 338 8.13 35.15 29.95
N SER A 339 7.34 36.02 30.57
CA SER A 339 7.38 36.28 32.03
C SER A 339 6.86 35.12 32.88
N VAL A 340 6.08 34.19 32.33
CA VAL A 340 5.44 33.07 33.06
C VAL A 340 5.67 31.69 32.43
N ILE A 341 6.48 31.61 31.37
CA ILE A 341 6.79 30.35 30.64
C ILE A 341 7.55 29.31 31.48
N SER A 342 8.07 29.67 32.65
CA SER A 342 8.87 28.77 33.52
C SER A 342 8.15 27.47 33.91
N GLY A 343 6.81 27.49 34.05
CA GLY A 343 6.03 26.28 34.29
C GLY A 343 6.06 25.29 33.12
N PHE A 344 6.04 25.79 31.89
CA PHE A 344 6.21 24.95 30.69
C PHE A 344 7.66 24.46 30.59
N VAL A 345 8.65 25.30 30.89
CA VAL A 345 10.07 24.92 30.90
C VAL A 345 10.32 23.76 31.85
N GLN A 346 9.78 23.83 33.08
CA GLN A 346 9.86 22.71 34.03
C GLN A 346 9.13 21.47 33.51
N ASN A 347 7.91 21.62 32.97
CA ASN A 347 7.15 20.49 32.42
C ASN A 347 7.87 19.77 31.26
N ILE A 348 8.72 20.46 30.47
CA ILE A 348 9.57 19.79 29.47
C ILE A 348 10.78 19.09 30.11
N LEU A 349 11.43 19.70 31.11
CA LEU A 349 12.52 19.04 31.85
C LEU A 349 12.05 17.76 32.55
N ASP A 350 10.85 17.81 33.14
CA ASP A 350 10.13 16.68 33.73
C ASP A 350 9.87 15.55 32.71
N GLY A 351 9.54 15.90 31.45
CA GLY A 351 9.36 14.92 30.37
C GLY A 351 10.68 14.28 29.90
N ILE A 352 11.77 15.05 29.92
CA ILE A 352 13.11 14.49 29.69
C ILE A 352 13.52 13.61 30.88
N GLU A 353 13.17 13.97 32.13
CA GLU A 353 13.39 13.13 33.31
C GLU A 353 12.55 11.84 33.25
N PHE A 354 11.30 11.88 32.78
CA PHE A 354 10.49 10.69 32.52
C PHE A 354 11.21 9.76 31.53
N ALA A 355 11.71 10.30 30.41
CA ALA A 355 12.37 9.50 29.39
C ALA A 355 13.75 8.97 29.82
N ARG A 356 14.58 9.80 30.48
CA ARG A 356 16.02 9.56 30.69
C ARG A 356 16.46 9.37 32.15
N GLY A 357 15.63 9.72 33.12
CA GLY A 357 15.99 9.74 34.55
C GLY A 357 16.18 8.35 35.17
N ASP A 358 16.88 8.30 36.31
CA ASP A 358 17.03 7.08 37.13
C ASP A 358 15.63 6.54 37.55
N PRO A 359 15.39 5.21 37.58
CA PRO A 359 14.10 4.63 37.95
C PRO A 359 13.63 4.93 39.39
N LYS A 360 14.38 5.67 40.21
CA LYS A 360 14.01 6.20 41.53
C LYS A 360 13.80 7.71 41.55
N SER A 361 14.00 8.41 40.43
CA SER A 361 13.68 9.84 40.30
C SER A 361 12.16 10.04 40.25
N GLN A 362 11.68 11.28 40.36
CA GLN A 362 10.25 11.57 40.42
C GLN A 362 9.52 11.03 39.17
N TRP A 363 10.05 11.33 37.99
CA TRP A 363 9.43 10.94 36.73
C TRP A 363 9.98 9.62 36.18
N GLY A 364 11.25 9.30 36.43
CA GLY A 364 11.83 8.01 36.07
C GLY A 364 11.18 6.82 36.80
N SER A 365 10.69 7.02 38.04
CA SER A 365 9.93 5.98 38.76
C SER A 365 8.54 5.71 38.15
N ILE A 366 7.91 6.70 37.50
CA ILE A 366 6.66 6.50 36.76
C ILE A 366 6.93 5.67 35.51
N ARG A 367 7.99 5.98 34.74
CA ARG A 367 8.44 5.16 33.58
C ARG A 367 8.72 3.71 34.00
N ALA A 368 9.44 3.52 35.12
CA ALA A 368 9.72 2.20 35.67
C ALA A 368 8.44 1.44 36.08
N THR A 369 7.47 2.13 36.68
CA THR A 369 6.17 1.56 37.08
C THR A 369 5.30 1.19 35.86
N MET A 370 5.46 1.88 34.73
CA MET A 370 4.84 1.52 33.44
C MET A 370 5.53 0.33 32.75
N GLY A 371 6.59 -0.23 33.34
CA GLY A 371 7.26 -1.46 32.88
C GLY A 371 8.64 -1.26 32.26
N HIS A 372 9.09 -0.02 32.04
CA HIS A 372 10.38 0.28 31.40
C HIS A 372 11.35 0.97 32.39
N PRO A 373 12.12 0.21 33.21
CA PRO A 373 13.01 0.81 34.20
C PRO A 373 14.23 1.50 33.58
N GLU A 374 14.66 1.11 32.38
CA GLU A 374 15.84 1.67 31.72
C GLU A 374 15.54 3.03 31.04
N PRO A 375 16.54 3.92 30.89
CA PRO A 375 16.40 5.17 30.13
C PRO A 375 16.16 4.97 28.62
N PHE A 376 15.17 5.66 28.07
CA PHE A 376 14.98 5.76 26.61
C PHE A 376 16.03 6.69 25.97
N GLN A 377 16.37 6.44 24.69
CA GLN A 377 17.36 7.20 23.93
C GLN A 377 16.81 8.53 23.35
N LEU A 378 16.24 9.38 24.21
CA LEU A 378 15.71 10.69 23.84
C LEU A 378 16.85 11.70 23.59
N ASN A 379 17.35 11.69 22.35
CA ASN A 379 18.50 12.50 21.91
C ASN A 379 18.10 13.81 21.21
N TYR A 380 16.82 14.00 20.88
CA TYR A 380 16.32 15.13 20.10
C TYR A 380 15.01 15.70 20.68
N VAL A 381 14.93 17.02 20.82
CA VAL A 381 13.70 17.75 21.19
C VAL A 381 13.45 18.89 20.20
N SER A 382 12.25 18.95 19.63
CA SER A 382 11.75 20.07 18.83
C SER A 382 10.86 20.93 19.71
N LEU A 383 11.14 22.23 19.76
CA LEU A 383 10.40 23.18 20.58
C LEU A 383 9.40 23.94 19.70
N GLY A 384 8.12 23.67 19.89
CA GLY A 384 7.05 24.21 19.04
C GLY A 384 6.90 23.51 17.69
N ASN A 385 5.91 23.97 16.93
CA ASN A 385 5.65 23.55 15.55
C ASN A 385 5.29 24.80 14.72
N GLN A 386 5.97 25.00 13.59
CA GLN A 386 5.80 26.17 12.68
C GLN A 386 5.80 27.58 13.35
N ASP A 387 6.25 27.70 14.61
CA ASP A 387 6.00 28.85 15.48
C ASP A 387 6.84 30.11 15.21
N CYS A 388 7.85 30.07 14.34
CA CYS A 388 8.91 31.09 14.28
C CYS A 388 8.41 32.55 14.12
N TRP A 389 7.30 32.75 13.41
CA TRP A 389 6.69 34.06 13.15
C TRP A 389 5.85 34.59 14.33
N LYS A 390 5.57 33.77 15.34
CA LYS A 390 4.80 34.14 16.54
C LYS A 390 5.66 35.02 17.43
N LYS A 391 5.13 36.18 17.83
CA LYS A 391 5.84 37.21 18.60
C LYS A 391 6.56 36.68 19.85
N GLN A 392 5.97 35.75 20.58
CA GLN A 392 6.56 35.20 21.82
C GLN A 392 7.58 34.06 21.58
N TYR A 393 7.67 33.49 20.37
CA TYR A 393 8.42 32.25 20.13
C TYR A 393 9.91 32.35 20.50
N ILE A 394 10.64 33.34 19.98
CA ILE A 394 12.10 33.45 20.21
C ILE A 394 12.44 33.60 21.70
N GLU A 395 11.69 34.42 22.44
CA GLU A 395 11.92 34.61 23.88
C GLU A 395 11.55 33.38 24.72
N ASN A 396 10.52 32.62 24.32
CA ASN A 396 10.18 31.35 24.97
C ASN A 396 11.23 30.28 24.63
N TYR A 397 11.54 30.07 23.34
CA TYR A 397 12.54 29.15 22.82
C TYR A 397 13.89 29.32 23.53
N LEU A 398 14.40 30.55 23.68
CA LEU A 398 15.68 30.79 24.35
C LEU A 398 15.70 30.32 25.82
N LYS A 399 14.55 30.33 26.51
CA LYS A 399 14.43 29.88 27.91
C LYS A 399 14.38 28.36 27.99
N PHE A 400 13.64 27.70 27.10
CA PHE A 400 13.67 26.24 26.95
C PHE A 400 15.08 25.76 26.56
N TYR A 401 15.69 26.35 25.53
CA TYR A 401 17.03 26.02 25.06
C TYR A 401 18.07 26.12 26.19
N SER A 402 18.07 27.25 26.92
CA SER A 402 19.02 27.46 28.03
C SER A 402 18.84 26.45 29.16
N ALA A 403 17.59 26.12 29.52
CA ALA A 403 17.30 25.17 30.58
C ALA A 403 17.63 23.72 30.19
N ILE A 404 17.22 23.31 28.98
CA ILE A 404 17.50 21.96 28.46
C ILE A 404 19.01 21.76 28.27
N LYS A 405 19.74 22.72 27.69
CA LYS A 405 21.21 22.60 27.55
C LYS A 405 21.96 22.66 28.88
N ALA A 406 21.39 23.26 29.94
CA ALA A 406 21.99 23.24 31.27
C ALA A 406 21.82 21.90 32.00
N ALA A 407 20.69 21.21 31.81
CA ALA A 407 20.41 19.91 32.43
C ALA A 407 20.87 18.71 31.58
N TYR A 408 20.72 18.81 30.26
CA TYR A 408 20.92 17.76 29.26
C TYR A 408 21.69 18.32 28.04
N PRO A 409 22.98 18.69 28.18
CA PRO A 409 23.75 19.37 27.14
C PRO A 409 23.92 18.56 25.84
N ASP A 410 23.72 17.24 25.91
CA ASP A 410 23.83 16.28 24.81
C ASP A 410 22.57 16.20 23.91
N ILE A 411 21.41 16.67 24.38
CA ILE A 411 20.18 16.71 23.58
C ILE A 411 20.32 17.75 22.47
N LYS A 412 20.07 17.33 21.22
CA LYS A 412 19.94 18.24 20.07
C LYS A 412 18.58 18.93 20.10
N ILE A 413 18.57 20.25 20.03
CA ILE A 413 17.37 21.08 20.06
C ILE A 413 17.08 21.62 18.65
N VAL A 414 15.85 21.40 18.18
CA VAL A 414 15.33 21.91 16.90
C VAL A 414 14.54 23.19 17.15
N THR A 415 14.80 24.23 16.35
CA THR A 415 13.98 25.46 16.26
C THR A 415 13.05 25.41 15.04
N ASN A 416 11.84 25.95 15.11
CA ASN A 416 10.96 26.08 13.92
C ASN A 416 11.34 27.24 12.98
N CYS A 417 12.45 27.94 13.22
CA CYS A 417 12.90 29.03 12.36
C CYS A 417 13.78 28.52 11.22
N ASP A 418 13.35 28.69 9.96
CA ASP A 418 14.13 28.31 8.79
C ASP A 418 15.48 29.08 8.70
N GLY A 419 16.58 28.32 8.70
CA GLY A 419 17.94 28.81 8.52
C GLY A 419 18.49 28.70 7.09
N SER A 420 17.69 28.26 6.12
CA SER A 420 18.17 27.89 4.77
C SER A 420 18.70 29.06 3.95
N PHE A 421 18.07 30.24 4.10
CA PHE A 421 18.38 31.44 3.34
C PHE A 421 19.02 32.56 4.18
N GLN A 422 18.87 32.52 5.50
CA GLN A 422 19.41 33.50 6.44
C GLN A 422 19.97 32.79 7.68
N PRO A 423 21.16 33.16 8.19
CA PRO A 423 21.67 32.61 9.43
C PRO A 423 20.74 32.89 10.61
N LEU A 424 20.54 31.90 11.48
CA LEU A 424 19.75 32.05 12.69
C LEU A 424 20.36 33.11 13.62
N ASN A 425 19.50 33.95 14.20
CA ASN A 425 19.88 34.96 15.19
C ASN A 425 19.88 34.43 16.64
N HIS A 426 19.69 33.12 16.81
CA HIS A 426 19.62 32.41 18.09
C HIS A 426 20.30 31.03 17.96
N PRO A 427 20.79 30.42 19.06
CA PRO A 427 21.41 29.10 19.02
C PRO A 427 20.38 27.99 18.81
N ALA A 428 20.73 27.00 18.00
CA ALA A 428 20.01 25.75 17.80
C ALA A 428 21.00 24.66 17.36
N ASP A 429 20.67 23.38 17.54
CA ASP A 429 21.46 22.28 16.96
C ASP A 429 20.98 21.93 15.55
N LEU A 430 19.68 22.11 15.29
CA LEU A 430 18.99 21.90 14.02
C LEU A 430 17.89 22.95 13.83
N TYR A 431 17.39 23.10 12.60
CA TYR A 431 16.21 23.90 12.30
C TYR A 431 15.20 23.16 11.43
N ASP A 432 13.91 23.42 11.65
CA ASP A 432 12.78 22.75 10.99
C ASP A 432 12.41 23.42 9.65
N ILE A 433 11.95 22.62 8.68
CA ILE A 433 11.43 23.07 7.37
C ILE A 433 10.25 22.16 6.98
N HIS A 434 9.16 22.78 6.55
CA HIS A 434 7.92 22.11 6.14
C HIS A 434 7.67 22.41 4.66
N VAL A 435 7.45 21.38 3.83
CA VAL A 435 7.35 21.50 2.36
C VAL A 435 6.08 20.84 1.82
N TYR A 436 5.02 21.62 1.71
CA TYR A 436 3.72 21.23 1.16
C TYR A 436 3.41 22.02 -0.11
N THR A 437 3.34 21.35 -1.27
CA THR A 437 3.21 22.04 -2.59
C THR A 437 2.72 21.11 -3.71
N SER A 438 2.60 21.61 -4.96
CA SER A 438 2.26 20.81 -6.14
C SER A 438 3.40 19.88 -6.60
N SER A 439 3.10 18.84 -7.39
CA SER A 439 4.16 17.92 -7.86
C SER A 439 5.21 18.61 -8.73
N GLY A 440 4.80 19.58 -9.56
CA GLY A 440 5.73 20.36 -10.39
C GLY A 440 6.71 21.20 -9.57
N ASP A 441 6.22 21.87 -8.52
CA ASP A 441 7.06 22.66 -7.61
C ASP A 441 7.98 21.74 -6.78
N MET A 442 7.43 20.69 -6.16
CA MET A 442 8.19 19.70 -5.38
C MET A 442 9.33 19.07 -6.19
N PHE A 443 9.11 18.71 -7.46
CA PHE A 443 10.17 18.19 -8.31
C PHE A 443 11.25 19.26 -8.61
N SER A 444 10.85 20.53 -8.80
CA SER A 444 11.79 21.64 -9.01
C SER A 444 12.68 21.91 -7.79
N ARG A 445 12.16 21.66 -6.59
CA ARG A 445 12.87 21.78 -5.30
C ARG A 445 13.95 20.71 -5.08
N ASN A 446 14.22 19.82 -6.03
CA ASN A 446 15.40 18.95 -5.95
C ASN A 446 16.73 19.73 -5.85
N HIS A 447 16.75 21.05 -6.09
CA HIS A 447 17.89 21.95 -5.87
C HIS A 447 17.81 22.85 -4.63
N GLU A 448 16.79 22.74 -3.77
CA GLU A 448 16.53 23.65 -2.63
C GLU A 448 17.80 23.93 -1.80
N PHE A 449 18.47 22.87 -1.36
CA PHE A 449 19.61 22.94 -0.44
C PHE A 449 20.97 23.17 -1.11
N ASP A 450 21.04 23.22 -2.45
CA ASP A 450 22.31 23.38 -3.17
C ASP A 450 23.05 24.66 -2.77
N ARG A 451 22.31 25.70 -2.41
CA ARG A 451 22.83 27.03 -2.04
C ARG A 451 22.85 27.32 -0.54
N THR A 452 22.36 26.41 0.30
CA THR A 452 22.36 26.56 1.76
C THR A 452 23.79 26.68 2.29
N THR A 453 23.97 27.48 3.35
CA THR A 453 25.25 27.64 4.03
C THR A 453 25.73 26.33 4.63
N ARG A 454 27.03 26.01 4.45
CA ARG A 454 27.69 24.86 5.10
C ARG A 454 28.23 25.21 6.50
N ASN A 455 28.00 26.44 6.95
CA ASN A 455 28.29 26.93 8.29
C ASN A 455 26.98 27.19 9.04
N GLY A 456 26.80 26.59 10.20
CA GLY A 456 25.62 26.73 11.06
C GLY A 456 24.94 25.40 11.39
N PRO A 457 23.76 25.43 12.02
CA PRO A 457 22.92 24.26 12.26
C PRO A 457 22.43 23.64 10.94
N LYS A 458 22.08 22.36 10.96
CA LYS A 458 21.52 21.66 9.79
C LYS A 458 20.00 21.75 9.71
N ALA A 459 19.49 21.62 8.48
CA ALA A 459 18.07 21.45 8.21
C ALA A 459 17.55 20.09 8.70
N PHE A 460 16.32 20.11 9.21
CA PHE A 460 15.44 18.97 9.40
C PHE A 460 14.18 19.23 8.56
N VAL A 461 14.01 18.50 7.46
CA VAL A 461 12.80 18.59 6.62
C VAL A 461 11.72 17.71 7.25
N SER A 462 11.15 18.17 8.35
CA SER A 462 10.36 17.31 9.22
C SER A 462 9.01 16.90 8.65
N GLU A 463 8.50 17.71 7.73
CA GLU A 463 7.26 17.46 7.01
C GLU A 463 7.46 17.75 5.52
N TYR A 464 7.18 16.76 4.67
CA TYR A 464 6.99 16.98 3.23
C TYR A 464 5.87 16.10 2.66
N ALA A 465 5.11 16.65 1.71
CA ALA A 465 4.25 15.93 0.78
C ALA A 465 3.83 16.81 -0.40
N VAL A 466 3.45 16.18 -1.51
CA VAL A 466 2.70 16.87 -2.56
C VAL A 466 1.24 17.00 -2.15
N THR A 467 0.74 18.22 -2.05
CA THR A 467 -0.62 18.58 -1.60
C THR A 467 -1.41 19.39 -2.64
N GLY A 468 -0.85 19.59 -3.83
CA GLY A 468 -1.52 20.28 -4.94
C GLY A 468 -2.71 19.48 -5.53
N ASN A 469 -3.39 20.08 -6.50
CA ASN A 469 -4.53 19.47 -7.21
C ASN A 469 -4.17 18.15 -7.94
N ASP A 470 -2.88 17.86 -8.08
CA ASP A 470 -2.24 16.69 -8.68
C ASP A 470 -1.85 15.60 -7.66
N ALA A 471 -2.07 15.83 -6.36
CA ALA A 471 -1.78 14.89 -5.29
C ALA A 471 -2.70 13.67 -5.27
N GLY A 472 -3.98 13.84 -5.64
CA GLY A 472 -5.03 12.83 -5.50
C GLY A 472 -5.10 12.26 -4.08
N LYS A 473 -5.50 10.99 -3.90
CA LYS A 473 -5.29 10.23 -2.64
C LYS A 473 -3.86 9.63 -2.54
N GLY A 474 -2.88 10.28 -3.15
CA GLY A 474 -1.53 9.78 -3.36
C GLY A 474 -1.39 9.16 -4.76
N THR A 475 -0.97 9.99 -5.71
CA THR A 475 -0.77 9.65 -7.12
C THR A 475 0.67 9.22 -7.42
N LEU A 476 0.90 8.57 -8.56
CA LEU A 476 2.25 8.30 -9.06
C LEU A 476 3.04 9.59 -9.30
N VAL A 477 2.43 10.66 -9.80
CA VAL A 477 3.12 11.93 -10.09
C VAL A 477 3.58 12.65 -8.81
N ALA A 478 2.77 12.62 -7.75
CA ALA A 478 3.18 13.06 -6.41
C ALA A 478 4.44 12.32 -5.93
N ALA A 479 4.40 10.99 -5.96
CA ALA A 479 5.52 10.15 -5.54
C ALA A 479 6.79 10.34 -6.40
N LEU A 480 6.66 10.58 -7.71
CA LEU A 480 7.82 10.88 -8.57
C LEU A 480 8.43 12.25 -8.24
N ALA A 481 7.62 13.26 -7.94
CA ALA A 481 8.11 14.57 -7.53
C ALA A 481 8.83 14.51 -6.17
N GLU A 482 8.23 13.85 -5.19
CA GLU A 482 8.82 13.61 -3.87
C GLU A 482 10.13 12.83 -3.97
N ALA A 483 10.21 11.80 -4.83
CA ALA A 483 11.45 11.08 -5.09
C ALA A 483 12.57 11.99 -5.65
N GLY A 484 12.21 12.96 -6.48
CA GLY A 484 13.13 13.98 -6.99
C GLY A 484 13.64 14.89 -5.88
N PHE A 485 12.75 15.38 -5.02
CA PHE A 485 13.10 16.16 -3.83
C PHE A 485 14.02 15.38 -2.86
N LEU A 486 13.73 14.10 -2.60
CA LEU A 486 14.58 13.25 -1.76
C LEU A 486 15.98 13.01 -2.35
N ILE A 487 16.13 12.94 -3.67
CA ILE A 487 17.44 12.91 -4.35
C ILE A 487 18.22 14.22 -4.10
N GLY A 488 17.53 15.36 -4.04
CA GLY A 488 18.09 16.65 -3.63
C GLY A 488 18.57 16.67 -2.18
N ILE A 489 17.80 16.07 -1.27
CA ILE A 489 18.17 15.89 0.14
C ILE A 489 19.40 14.98 0.29
N GLU A 490 19.50 13.88 -0.46
CA GLU A 490 20.71 13.04 -0.43
C GLU A 490 21.95 13.80 -0.88
N ARG A 491 21.86 14.53 -2.00
CA ARG A 491 22.95 15.36 -2.54
C ARG A 491 23.45 16.39 -1.52
N ASN A 492 22.54 16.96 -0.73
CA ASN A 492 22.81 18.00 0.27
C ASN A 492 22.78 17.51 1.73
N SER A 493 22.93 16.21 1.96
CA SER A 493 22.96 15.61 3.32
C SER A 493 24.19 16.00 4.17
N ASP A 494 25.07 16.86 3.65
CA ASP A 494 26.03 17.67 4.40
C ASP A 494 25.35 18.79 5.21
N VAL A 495 24.25 19.38 4.70
CA VAL A 495 23.47 20.45 5.36
C VAL A 495 22.08 20.01 5.83
N VAL A 496 21.57 18.87 5.37
CA VAL A 496 20.34 18.24 5.89
C VAL A 496 20.70 17.07 6.82
N GLU A 497 20.14 17.04 8.04
CA GLU A 497 20.37 15.95 9.02
C GLU A 497 19.29 14.87 8.94
N MET A 498 18.02 15.26 8.72
CA MET A 498 16.83 14.40 8.83
C MET A 498 15.73 14.87 7.86
N ALA A 499 14.90 13.94 7.38
CA ALA A 499 13.71 14.23 6.57
C ALA A 499 12.60 13.16 6.74
N SER A 500 11.33 13.59 6.81
CA SER A 500 10.16 12.71 7.02
C SER A 500 8.92 13.16 6.23
N CYS A 501 8.19 12.18 5.67
CA CYS A 501 6.95 12.40 4.94
C CYS A 501 5.77 12.61 5.91
N ALA A 502 4.85 13.51 5.56
CA ALA A 502 3.72 13.88 6.40
C ALA A 502 2.44 14.19 5.56
N PRO A 503 1.24 13.80 6.01
CA PRO A 503 0.94 12.86 7.09
C PRO A 503 1.24 11.39 6.75
N LEU A 504 1.37 10.58 7.80
CA LEU A 504 1.77 9.17 7.68
C LEU A 504 0.57 8.22 7.49
N PHE A 505 -0.61 8.59 7.99
CA PHE A 505 -1.75 7.68 8.19
C PHE A 505 -3.10 8.35 7.93
N VAL A 506 -4.05 7.58 7.39
CA VAL A 506 -5.45 8.00 7.26
C VAL A 506 -6.45 6.84 7.32
N ASN A 507 -7.48 6.99 8.15
CA ASN A 507 -8.67 6.15 8.13
C ASN A 507 -9.58 6.62 6.98
N ASP A 508 -9.87 5.78 5.98
CA ASP A 508 -10.64 6.19 4.79
C ASP A 508 -12.13 6.49 5.07
N ASN A 509 -12.56 6.34 6.33
CA ASN A 509 -13.89 6.75 6.81
C ASN A 509 -13.95 8.22 7.28
N ASP A 510 -12.83 8.80 7.73
CA ASP A 510 -12.74 10.21 8.11
C ASP A 510 -11.36 10.80 7.73
N ARG A 511 -11.40 11.84 6.91
CA ARG A 511 -10.24 12.38 6.19
C ARG A 511 -10.24 13.90 6.31
N GLN A 512 -9.45 14.39 7.25
CA GLN A 512 -9.21 15.81 7.50
C GLN A 512 -8.11 16.37 6.57
N PHE A 513 -7.11 15.55 6.21
CA PHE A 513 -6.00 15.91 5.32
C PHE A 513 -5.76 14.86 4.22
N ASN A 514 -5.04 15.26 3.17
CA ASN A 514 -4.78 14.45 1.98
C ASN A 514 -3.61 15.04 1.16
N PRO A 515 -2.69 14.23 0.60
CA PRO A 515 -2.60 12.77 0.66
C PRO A 515 -1.85 12.29 1.90
N ASP A 516 -1.64 10.97 2.01
CA ASP A 516 -0.98 10.33 3.15
C ASP A 516 -0.13 9.14 2.67
N ALA A 517 0.82 8.68 3.48
CA ALA A 517 1.60 7.49 3.15
C ALA A 517 0.79 6.18 3.23
N ILE A 518 -0.05 6.01 4.26
CA ILE A 518 -0.73 4.73 4.57
C ILE A 518 -2.23 4.94 4.79
N VAL A 519 -3.05 4.34 3.92
CA VAL A 519 -4.52 4.39 3.99
C VAL A 519 -5.05 3.11 4.61
N PHE A 520 -5.97 3.20 5.56
CA PHE A 520 -6.54 2.05 6.26
C PHE A 520 -8.02 2.23 6.62
N ASN A 521 -8.61 1.17 7.17
CA ASN A 521 -9.87 1.16 7.92
C ASN A 521 -9.77 0.09 9.01
N SER A 522 -10.86 -0.23 9.70
CA SER A 522 -10.91 -1.23 10.77
C SER A 522 -10.35 -2.63 10.43
N ARG A 523 -10.36 -3.05 9.15
CA ARG A 523 -9.89 -4.37 8.72
C ARG A 523 -8.60 -4.37 7.89
N GLN A 524 -8.42 -3.42 6.98
CA GLN A 524 -7.44 -3.51 5.90
C GLN A 524 -6.70 -2.19 5.68
N GLN A 525 -5.51 -2.27 5.07
CA GLN A 525 -4.60 -1.16 4.86
C GLN A 525 -3.80 -1.32 3.55
N TYR A 526 -3.37 -0.21 2.96
CA TYR A 526 -2.46 -0.17 1.82
C TYR A 526 -1.55 1.07 1.88
N GLY A 527 -0.38 0.96 1.24
CA GLY A 527 0.52 2.10 1.05
C GLY A 527 0.21 2.81 -0.27
N THR A 528 0.21 4.14 -0.25
CA THR A 528 0.14 4.97 -1.46
C THR A 528 1.45 4.87 -2.27
N PRO A 529 1.50 5.38 -3.51
CA PRO A 529 2.74 5.43 -4.29
C PRO A 529 3.89 6.12 -3.53
N SER A 530 3.61 7.12 -2.69
CA SER A 530 4.59 7.81 -1.84
C SER A 530 5.20 6.88 -0.78
N TYR A 531 4.40 6.02 -0.13
CA TYR A 531 4.94 4.97 0.76
C TYR A 531 5.83 3.98 -0.01
N TRP A 532 5.45 3.58 -1.22
CA TRP A 532 6.27 2.70 -2.06
C TRP A 532 7.50 3.39 -2.65
N MET A 533 7.48 4.71 -2.82
CA MET A 533 8.64 5.52 -3.19
C MET A 533 9.68 5.54 -2.06
N GLN A 534 9.26 5.74 -0.81
CA GLN A 534 10.17 5.69 0.35
C GLN A 534 10.91 4.34 0.46
N HIS A 535 10.38 3.26 -0.13
CA HIS A 535 11.10 1.97 -0.17
C HIS A 535 12.43 2.01 -0.94
N PHE A 536 12.65 2.97 -1.84
CA PHE A 536 13.94 3.15 -2.50
C PHE A 536 14.99 3.71 -1.53
N PHE A 537 14.59 4.48 -0.52
CA PHE A 537 15.47 5.29 0.34
C PHE A 537 15.88 4.65 1.68
N LYS A 538 15.33 3.47 2.05
CA LYS A 538 15.61 2.72 3.32
C LYS A 538 17.08 2.38 3.65
N HIS A 539 18.01 2.67 2.73
CA HIS A 539 19.44 2.36 2.85
C HIS A 539 20.31 3.59 2.59
N SER A 540 19.74 4.80 2.68
CA SER A 540 20.45 6.06 2.42
C SER A 540 21.03 6.63 3.71
N SER A 541 20.30 6.56 4.82
CA SER A 541 20.80 6.95 6.14
C SER A 541 22.06 6.15 6.51
N GLY A 542 23.12 6.85 6.90
CA GLY A 542 24.42 6.27 7.24
C GLY A 542 25.28 5.79 6.06
N ALA A 543 24.73 5.74 4.83
CA ALA A 543 25.45 5.28 3.65
C ALA A 543 26.40 6.35 3.08
N ILE A 544 27.29 5.93 2.17
CA ILE A 544 28.17 6.84 1.43
C ILE A 544 27.43 7.31 0.17
N PHE A 545 27.24 8.62 0.02
CA PHE A 545 26.77 9.27 -1.21
C PHE A 545 27.93 9.46 -2.18
N HIS A 546 27.70 9.19 -3.47
CA HIS A 546 28.70 9.27 -4.54
C HIS A 546 28.34 10.36 -5.56
N PRO A 547 29.27 11.30 -5.85
CA PRO A 547 29.07 12.34 -6.85
C PRO A 547 28.55 11.79 -8.19
N SER A 548 27.42 12.33 -8.61
CA SER A 548 26.62 11.84 -9.74
C SER A 548 26.27 12.99 -10.67
N THR A 549 26.48 12.84 -11.97
CA THR A 549 26.21 13.88 -12.99
C THR A 549 25.45 13.28 -14.17
N ILE A 550 24.33 13.91 -14.53
CA ILE A 550 23.51 13.56 -15.69
C ILE A 550 23.89 14.43 -16.88
N GLN A 551 24.10 13.81 -18.03
CA GLN A 551 24.25 14.45 -19.33
C GLN A 551 23.06 14.02 -20.21
N ALA A 552 22.02 14.85 -20.27
CA ALA A 552 20.74 14.54 -20.94
C ALA A 552 20.28 15.64 -21.93
N GLY A 553 21.23 16.42 -22.47
CA GLY A 553 20.91 17.59 -23.29
C GLY A 553 20.09 18.62 -22.50
N ASN A 554 18.94 19.00 -23.05
CA ASN A 554 18.00 19.94 -22.40
C ASN A 554 16.94 19.26 -21.53
N TYR A 555 17.02 17.93 -21.30
CA TYR A 555 15.97 17.19 -20.58
C TYR A 555 16.15 17.29 -19.05
N THR A 556 15.51 18.28 -18.45
CA THR A 556 15.60 18.59 -17.00
C THR A 556 14.73 17.71 -16.11
N SER A 557 13.84 16.88 -16.67
CA SER A 557 12.92 16.03 -15.91
C SER A 557 13.53 14.69 -15.46
N LEU A 558 14.87 14.56 -15.49
CA LEU A 558 15.61 13.37 -15.05
C LEU A 558 16.58 13.74 -13.92
N VAL A 559 16.43 13.12 -12.76
CA VAL A 559 17.34 13.26 -11.61
C VAL A 559 17.77 11.91 -11.07
N ALA A 560 18.95 11.82 -10.47
CA ALA A 560 19.50 10.57 -9.95
C ALA A 560 20.43 10.79 -8.74
N SER A 561 20.54 9.77 -7.89
CA SER A 561 21.55 9.66 -6.84
C SER A 561 22.22 8.28 -6.89
N ALA A 562 23.47 8.21 -6.45
CA ALA A 562 24.20 6.96 -6.29
C ALA A 562 24.76 6.87 -4.86
N ILE A 563 24.62 5.71 -4.23
CA ILE A 563 25.05 5.47 -2.86
C ILE A 563 25.67 4.07 -2.72
N THR A 564 26.63 3.89 -1.81
CA THR A 564 27.05 2.56 -1.34
C THR A 564 26.74 2.40 0.13
N TRP A 565 26.09 1.29 0.48
CA TRP A 565 25.76 0.91 1.85
C TRP A 565 26.23 -0.53 2.12
N GLN A 566 26.60 -0.84 3.36
CA GLN A 566 26.94 -2.20 3.79
C GLN A 566 25.71 -2.87 4.41
N ASN A 567 25.44 -4.11 4.02
CA ASN A 567 24.28 -4.86 4.49
C ASN A 567 24.61 -5.66 5.76
N SER A 568 24.04 -5.26 6.90
CA SER A 568 24.26 -5.86 8.22
C SER A 568 23.81 -7.32 8.39
N HIS A 569 23.29 -7.97 7.34
CA HIS A 569 22.95 -9.40 7.35
C HIS A 569 23.94 -10.28 6.59
N ASN A 570 24.84 -9.72 5.78
CA ASN A 570 25.82 -10.49 5.00
C ASN A 570 27.13 -9.74 4.68
N ASP A 571 27.38 -8.62 5.36
CA ASP A 571 28.56 -7.74 5.31
C ASP A 571 28.99 -7.23 3.92
N ASN A 572 28.26 -7.57 2.86
CA ASN A 572 28.50 -7.10 1.51
C ASN A 572 28.13 -5.61 1.36
N THR A 573 28.95 -4.89 0.61
CA THR A 573 28.67 -3.51 0.17
C THR A 573 27.92 -3.53 -1.15
N TYR A 574 26.81 -2.77 -1.23
CA TYR A 574 25.98 -2.67 -2.42
C TYR A 574 25.96 -1.23 -2.94
N LEU A 575 26.32 -1.05 -4.21
CA LEU A 575 26.02 0.17 -4.95
C LEU A 575 24.52 0.19 -5.31
N LYS A 576 23.80 1.21 -4.86
CA LYS A 576 22.42 1.52 -5.27
C LYS A 576 22.43 2.83 -6.05
N ILE A 577 21.91 2.78 -7.27
CA ILE A 577 21.61 3.96 -8.08
C ILE A 577 20.09 4.13 -8.11
N LYS A 578 19.61 5.33 -7.83
CA LYS A 578 18.19 5.73 -7.89
C LYS A 578 18.04 6.76 -9.00
N ILE A 579 17.02 6.59 -9.84
CA ILE A 579 16.74 7.43 -10.99
C ILE A 579 15.25 7.74 -10.99
N VAL A 580 14.91 9.01 -11.18
CA VAL A 580 13.54 9.51 -11.35
C VAL A 580 13.45 10.16 -12.71
N ASN A 581 12.57 9.62 -13.57
CA ASN A 581 12.08 10.33 -14.74
C ASN A 581 10.69 10.86 -14.41
N TYR A 582 10.57 12.18 -14.29
CA TYR A 582 9.32 12.88 -14.00
C TYR A 582 8.60 13.34 -15.29
N GLY A 583 9.30 13.35 -16.42
CA GLY A 583 8.73 13.74 -17.72
C GLY A 583 8.09 12.57 -18.47
N GLY A 584 7.22 12.90 -19.43
CA GLY A 584 6.48 11.90 -20.22
C GLY A 584 7.26 11.22 -21.36
N ASP A 585 8.50 11.66 -21.64
CA ASP A 585 9.35 11.04 -22.66
C ASP A 585 10.06 9.79 -22.13
N LEU A 586 10.31 8.83 -23.02
CA LEU A 586 11.14 7.67 -22.74
C LEU A 586 12.63 8.07 -22.74
N VAL A 587 13.35 7.73 -21.67
CA VAL A 587 14.78 8.02 -21.54
C VAL A 587 15.61 6.74 -21.62
N ASN A 588 16.43 6.63 -22.65
CA ASN A 588 17.49 5.63 -22.75
C ASN A 588 18.72 6.11 -21.96
N LEU A 589 18.83 5.66 -20.71
CA LEU A 589 19.91 6.05 -19.80
C LEU A 589 21.07 5.04 -19.83
N LYS A 590 22.22 5.47 -20.36
CA LYS A 590 23.50 4.80 -20.12
C LYS A 590 24.03 5.20 -18.74
N ILE A 591 24.56 4.24 -18.00
CA ILE A 591 25.24 4.47 -16.71
C ILE A 591 26.72 4.15 -16.87
N SER A 592 27.60 4.98 -16.30
CA SER A 592 29.03 4.75 -16.19
C SER A 592 29.46 5.01 -14.76
N VAL A 593 30.11 4.03 -14.13
CA VAL A 593 30.60 4.11 -12.74
C VAL A 593 32.12 4.02 -12.76
N THR A 594 32.81 4.96 -12.11
CA THR A 594 34.27 4.95 -11.94
C THR A 594 34.67 4.68 -10.50
N GLY A 595 35.88 4.17 -10.27
CA GLY A 595 36.44 3.86 -8.95
C GLY A 595 36.05 2.50 -8.37
N LEU A 596 35.24 1.71 -9.09
CA LEU A 596 34.78 0.37 -8.69
C LEU A 596 34.97 -0.68 -9.81
N GLU A 597 35.72 -0.38 -10.86
CA GLU A 597 35.75 -1.08 -12.16
C GLU A 597 36.08 -2.58 -12.06
N ASN A 598 36.85 -2.99 -11.06
CA ASN A 598 37.27 -4.37 -10.82
C ASN A 598 36.49 -5.08 -9.70
N ASN A 599 35.57 -4.38 -9.01
CA ASN A 599 35.03 -4.80 -7.70
C ASN A 599 33.49 -4.99 -7.67
N VAL A 600 32.78 -4.80 -8.79
CA VAL A 600 31.31 -4.95 -8.85
C VAL A 600 30.92 -6.28 -9.49
N ASP A 601 30.34 -7.18 -8.70
CA ASP A 601 29.57 -8.31 -9.25
C ASP A 601 28.25 -7.81 -9.85
N SER A 602 28.26 -7.59 -11.17
CA SER A 602 27.07 -7.18 -11.90
C SER A 602 26.03 -8.31 -12.02
N SER A 603 26.39 -9.59 -11.82
CA SER A 603 25.49 -10.72 -12.01
C SER A 603 24.37 -10.79 -10.97
N GLY A 604 24.61 -10.27 -9.76
CA GLY A 604 23.62 -10.13 -8.70
C GLY A 604 22.75 -8.86 -8.76
N SER A 605 22.84 -8.04 -9.81
CA SER A 605 22.17 -6.74 -9.88
C SER A 605 20.64 -6.83 -9.95
N ILE A 606 19.96 -6.19 -8.99
CA ILE A 606 18.49 -6.15 -8.92
C ILE A 606 17.97 -4.81 -9.43
N ASN A 607 17.08 -4.83 -10.43
CA ASN A 607 16.29 -3.66 -10.82
C ASN A 607 14.91 -3.70 -10.14
N THR A 608 14.51 -2.59 -9.50
CA THR A 608 13.21 -2.40 -8.85
C THR A 608 12.52 -1.18 -9.45
N LEU A 609 11.27 -1.34 -9.88
CA LEU A 609 10.52 -0.29 -10.57
C LEU A 609 9.21 0.05 -9.85
N LEU A 610 8.88 1.34 -9.83
CA LEU A 610 7.57 1.89 -9.48
C LEU A 610 7.11 2.75 -10.66
N THR A 611 6.02 2.35 -11.31
CA THR A 611 5.45 3.03 -12.50
C THR A 611 4.01 2.57 -12.72
N SER A 612 3.26 3.24 -13.59
CA SER A 612 1.92 2.83 -14.03
C SER A 612 1.56 3.43 -15.39
N SER A 613 0.33 3.15 -15.84
CA SER A 613 -0.20 3.59 -17.13
C SER A 613 -0.43 5.10 -17.25
N GLN A 614 -0.69 5.80 -16.15
CA GLN A 614 -0.99 7.22 -16.08
C GLN A 614 -0.29 7.87 -14.87
N PRO A 615 0.13 9.15 -14.96
CA PRO A 615 0.72 9.87 -13.82
C PRO A 615 -0.23 10.01 -12.63
N GLN A 616 -1.54 10.04 -12.89
CA GLN A 616 -2.61 10.14 -11.88
C GLN A 616 -3.12 8.77 -11.39
N ASP A 617 -2.36 7.69 -11.61
CA ASP A 617 -2.72 6.37 -11.07
C ASP A 617 -2.44 6.30 -9.55
N GLU A 618 -3.43 5.82 -8.79
CA GLU A 618 -3.40 5.64 -7.31
C GLU A 618 -3.58 4.17 -6.90
N ASN A 619 -3.30 3.83 -5.63
CA ASN A 619 -3.75 2.57 -5.00
C ASN A 619 -5.12 2.75 -4.32
N SER A 620 -5.89 1.67 -4.17
CA SER A 620 -7.15 1.66 -3.41
C SER A 620 -7.39 0.31 -2.71
N PHE A 621 -8.38 0.18 -1.83
CA PHE A 621 -8.70 -1.13 -1.22
C PHE A 621 -9.10 -2.23 -2.23
N GLN A 622 -9.69 -1.84 -3.37
CA GLN A 622 -10.04 -2.77 -4.45
C GLN A 622 -8.80 -3.20 -5.25
N ASN A 623 -7.75 -2.38 -5.28
CA ASN A 623 -6.51 -2.67 -5.99
C ASN A 623 -5.29 -2.12 -5.21
N PRO A 624 -4.97 -2.67 -4.01
CA PRO A 624 -3.99 -2.09 -3.06
C PRO A 624 -2.54 -2.31 -3.47
N LYS A 625 -2.35 -2.74 -4.72
CA LYS A 625 -1.13 -3.22 -5.37
C LYS A 625 -1.13 -2.86 -6.86
N LYS A 626 -1.86 -1.82 -7.27
CA LYS A 626 -1.79 -1.26 -8.63
C LYS A 626 -0.40 -0.66 -8.88
N LEU A 627 0.12 0.01 -7.86
CA LEU A 627 1.44 0.63 -7.77
C LEU A 627 2.16 0.06 -6.53
N LEU A 628 3.26 -0.66 -6.76
CA LEU A 628 4.21 -1.03 -5.70
C LEU A 628 5.60 -1.30 -6.31
N VAL A 629 6.60 -1.46 -5.45
CA VAL A 629 7.97 -1.76 -5.88
C VAL A 629 8.09 -3.22 -6.36
N TYR A 630 8.01 -3.42 -7.67
CA TYR A 630 8.23 -4.73 -8.28
C TYR A 630 9.72 -4.94 -8.56
N GLY A 631 10.29 -6.01 -8.01
CA GLY A 631 11.61 -6.51 -8.42
C GLY A 631 11.52 -7.22 -9.76
N ALA A 632 12.17 -6.70 -10.79
CA ALA A 632 12.17 -7.27 -12.13
C ALA A 632 13.04 -8.54 -12.15
N LEU A 633 12.42 -9.72 -12.07
CA LEU A 633 13.14 -10.99 -12.21
C LEU A 633 13.49 -11.26 -13.68
N GLY A 634 14.71 -10.86 -14.04
CA GLY A 634 15.36 -11.12 -15.32
C GLY A 634 16.63 -10.27 -15.44
N PRO A 635 17.53 -10.55 -16.40
CA PRO A 635 18.63 -9.64 -16.69
C PRO A 635 18.06 -8.25 -17.01
N ALA A 636 18.59 -7.22 -16.33
CA ALA A 636 18.01 -5.89 -16.27
C ALA A 636 17.72 -5.32 -17.66
N HIS A 637 16.42 -5.11 -17.96
CA HIS A 637 15.90 -4.49 -19.19
C HIS A 637 16.73 -4.78 -20.45
N ALA A 638 16.87 -6.06 -20.78
CA ALA A 638 17.40 -6.48 -22.07
C ALA A 638 16.38 -6.24 -23.21
N GLN A 639 15.97 -4.98 -23.38
CA GLN A 639 15.56 -4.45 -24.67
C GLN A 639 16.83 -4.29 -25.49
N GLY A 640 16.95 -5.12 -26.51
CA GLY A 640 18.20 -5.29 -27.25
C GLY A 640 18.14 -6.61 -27.99
N ALA A 641 18.49 -6.57 -29.27
CA ALA A 641 18.13 -7.62 -30.23
C ALA A 641 18.50 -9.05 -29.77
N GLY A 642 19.58 -9.24 -29.01
CA GLY A 642 20.01 -10.54 -28.50
C GLY A 642 19.02 -11.21 -27.52
N ALA A 643 18.37 -10.46 -26.63
CA ALA A 643 17.48 -11.04 -25.63
C ALA A 643 16.05 -11.24 -26.16
N ASP A 644 15.58 -10.38 -27.06
CA ASP A 644 14.34 -10.63 -27.79
C ASP A 644 14.52 -11.76 -28.82
N ALA A 645 15.69 -11.88 -29.45
CA ALA A 645 16.06 -13.07 -30.23
C ALA A 645 16.14 -14.34 -29.35
N LEU A 646 16.57 -14.25 -28.09
CA LEU A 646 16.54 -15.38 -27.16
C LEU A 646 15.10 -15.78 -26.79
N LYS A 647 14.21 -14.81 -26.47
CA LYS A 647 12.77 -15.07 -26.24
C LYS A 647 12.13 -15.72 -27.47
N VAL A 648 12.34 -15.16 -28.66
CA VAL A 648 11.83 -15.70 -29.93
C VAL A 648 12.42 -17.08 -30.22
N GLY A 649 13.73 -17.28 -30.01
CA GLY A 649 14.40 -18.56 -30.20
C GLY A 649 13.87 -19.65 -29.27
N LEU A 650 13.68 -19.36 -27.98
CA LEU A 650 13.07 -20.27 -27.02
C LEU A 650 11.59 -20.56 -27.33
N SER A 651 10.81 -19.55 -27.73
CA SER A 651 9.42 -19.73 -28.18
C SER A 651 9.32 -20.60 -29.43
N LEU A 652 10.20 -20.41 -30.42
CA LEU A 652 10.26 -21.25 -31.62
C LEU A 652 10.70 -22.68 -31.27
N LEU A 653 11.72 -22.86 -30.44
CA LEU A 653 12.17 -24.17 -29.97
C LEU A 653 11.03 -24.92 -29.24
N TYR A 654 10.32 -24.24 -28.35
CA TYR A 654 9.12 -24.76 -27.68
C TYR A 654 8.06 -25.21 -28.69
N MET A 655 7.71 -24.37 -29.69
CA MET A 655 6.72 -24.75 -30.71
C MET A 655 7.19 -25.94 -31.56
N PHE A 656 8.49 -26.08 -31.82
CA PHE A 656 9.06 -27.25 -32.50
C PHE A 656 8.97 -28.54 -31.67
N VAL A 657 9.25 -28.47 -30.36
CA VAL A 657 9.08 -29.60 -29.44
C VAL A 657 7.62 -30.05 -29.41
N PHE A 658 6.69 -29.12 -29.23
CA PHE A 658 5.25 -29.46 -29.17
C PHE A 658 4.69 -29.94 -30.51
N ALA A 659 5.16 -29.43 -31.66
CA ALA A 659 4.82 -29.98 -32.97
C ALA A 659 5.41 -31.39 -33.20
N GLY A 660 6.58 -31.68 -32.62
CA GLY A 660 7.15 -33.03 -32.56
C GLY A 660 6.28 -33.98 -31.74
N LEU A 661 5.87 -33.57 -30.54
CA LEU A 661 4.98 -34.33 -29.66
C LEU A 661 3.60 -34.56 -30.30
N GLU A 662 2.98 -33.55 -30.92
CA GLU A 662 1.71 -33.68 -31.63
C GLU A 662 1.81 -34.71 -32.76
N LYS A 663 2.93 -34.76 -33.49
CA LYS A 663 3.19 -35.78 -34.51
C LYS A 663 3.38 -37.18 -33.92
N LEU A 664 4.19 -37.32 -32.86
CA LEU A 664 4.47 -38.60 -32.20
C LEU A 664 3.21 -39.23 -31.56
N THR A 665 2.29 -38.39 -31.08
CA THR A 665 1.04 -38.80 -30.43
C THR A 665 -0.15 -39.00 -31.38
N GLY A 666 0.07 -38.94 -32.71
CA GLY A 666 -0.99 -39.11 -33.69
C GLY A 666 -2.02 -37.97 -33.71
N GLY A 667 -1.59 -36.74 -33.44
CA GLY A 667 -2.43 -35.53 -33.44
C GLY A 667 -3.05 -35.19 -32.09
N ALA A 668 -2.36 -35.42 -30.97
CA ALA A 668 -2.76 -34.88 -29.68
C ALA A 668 -2.21 -33.45 -29.51
N SER A 669 -2.92 -32.49 -30.13
CA SER A 669 -2.58 -31.06 -30.00
C SER A 669 -2.88 -30.53 -28.60
N TYR A 670 -2.25 -29.41 -28.22
CA TYR A 670 -2.42 -28.72 -26.94
C TYR A 670 -3.30 -27.45 -27.03
N ASN A 671 -3.90 -27.18 -28.20
CA ASN A 671 -4.80 -26.06 -28.44
C ASN A 671 -6.20 -26.55 -28.87
N PRO A 672 -7.29 -26.15 -28.17
CA PRO A 672 -8.66 -26.50 -28.54
C PRO A 672 -9.03 -26.16 -29.98
N LEU A 673 -8.52 -25.04 -30.51
CA LEU A 673 -8.84 -24.57 -31.86
C LEU A 673 -8.28 -25.51 -32.93
N THR A 674 -7.06 -26.02 -32.72
CA THR A 674 -6.44 -27.02 -33.61
C THR A 674 -7.20 -28.35 -33.56
N VAL A 675 -7.71 -28.75 -32.39
CA VAL A 675 -8.59 -29.92 -32.24
C VAL A 675 -9.92 -29.72 -32.99
N LEU A 676 -10.54 -28.53 -32.92
CA LEU A 676 -11.74 -28.19 -33.68
C LEU A 676 -11.51 -28.24 -35.20
N VAL A 677 -10.38 -27.72 -35.70
CA VAL A 677 -10.02 -27.78 -37.13
C VAL A 677 -10.02 -29.23 -37.64
N TYR A 678 -9.36 -30.15 -36.93
CA TYR A 678 -9.35 -31.56 -37.32
C TYR A 678 -10.72 -32.23 -37.16
N ALA A 679 -11.50 -31.86 -36.14
CA ALA A 679 -12.84 -32.39 -35.89
C ALA A 679 -13.84 -32.07 -37.03
N PHE A 680 -13.75 -30.88 -37.65
CA PHE A 680 -14.59 -30.47 -38.78
C PHE A 680 -14.07 -30.91 -40.16
N LEU A 681 -12.82 -31.40 -40.26
CA LEU A 681 -12.26 -31.95 -41.50
C LEU A 681 -12.25 -33.50 -41.56
N GLY A 682 -12.43 -34.16 -40.42
CA GLY A 682 -12.47 -35.63 -40.32
C GLY A 682 -13.84 -36.25 -40.60
N LYS A 683 -13.89 -37.59 -40.65
CA LYS A 683 -15.16 -38.33 -40.64
C LYS A 683 -15.84 -38.17 -39.27
N SER A 684 -17.17 -38.06 -39.27
CA SER A 684 -18.00 -37.56 -38.16
C SER A 684 -17.70 -38.12 -36.75
N HIS A 685 -17.27 -39.37 -36.65
CA HIS A 685 -17.07 -40.05 -35.37
C HIS A 685 -15.93 -39.43 -34.52
N GLY A 686 -14.98 -38.73 -35.14
CA GLY A 686 -13.92 -38.00 -34.42
C GLY A 686 -14.41 -36.76 -33.68
N TYR A 687 -15.54 -36.16 -34.09
CA TYR A 687 -16.01 -34.88 -33.58
C TYR A 687 -16.43 -34.93 -32.11
N LEU A 688 -17.20 -35.93 -31.71
CA LEU A 688 -17.68 -36.06 -30.33
C LEU A 688 -16.53 -36.30 -29.34
N PHE A 689 -15.56 -37.14 -29.70
CA PHE A 689 -14.36 -37.37 -28.87
C PHE A 689 -13.47 -36.13 -28.78
N ALA A 690 -13.36 -35.36 -29.88
CA ALA A 690 -12.65 -34.08 -29.87
C ALA A 690 -13.31 -33.06 -28.93
N ALA A 691 -14.63 -32.88 -29.04
CA ALA A 691 -15.39 -31.90 -28.26
C ALA A 691 -15.52 -32.27 -26.77
N PHE A 692 -15.87 -33.52 -26.45
CA PHE A 692 -16.24 -33.93 -25.10
C PHE A 692 -15.13 -34.62 -24.29
N ALA A 693 -14.01 -35.03 -24.91
CA ALA A 693 -12.87 -35.59 -24.20
C ALA A 693 -11.59 -34.73 -24.35
N ARG A 694 -11.18 -34.41 -25.59
CA ARG A 694 -9.90 -33.72 -25.83
C ARG A 694 -9.89 -32.28 -25.32
N ILE A 695 -10.91 -31.48 -25.61
CA ILE A 695 -10.95 -30.06 -25.16
C ILE A 695 -11.05 -29.94 -23.63
N PRO A 696 -11.91 -30.70 -22.91
CA PRO A 696 -11.90 -30.70 -21.44
C PRO A 696 -10.56 -31.14 -20.84
N ALA A 697 -9.90 -32.15 -21.41
CA ALA A 697 -8.58 -32.59 -20.95
C ALA A 697 -7.50 -31.50 -21.13
N GLN A 698 -7.52 -30.74 -22.23
CA GLN A 698 -6.63 -29.59 -22.44
C GLN A 698 -6.86 -28.49 -21.40
N VAL A 699 -8.13 -28.16 -21.10
CA VAL A 699 -8.50 -27.16 -20.07
C VAL A 699 -8.03 -27.60 -18.68
N LEU A 700 -8.34 -28.83 -18.27
CA LEU A 700 -7.92 -29.38 -16.97
C LEU A 700 -6.39 -29.42 -16.86
N GLY A 701 -5.70 -29.88 -17.91
CA GLY A 701 -4.24 -29.89 -17.98
C GLY A 701 -3.62 -28.49 -17.85
N SER A 702 -4.23 -27.47 -18.47
CA SER A 702 -3.76 -26.09 -18.34
C SER A 702 -4.00 -25.52 -16.94
N ILE A 703 -5.14 -25.80 -16.30
CA ILE A 703 -5.43 -25.39 -14.92
C ILE A 703 -4.42 -26.02 -13.94
N VAL A 704 -4.14 -27.32 -14.09
CA VAL A 704 -3.13 -28.02 -13.26
C VAL A 704 -1.72 -27.46 -13.53
N GLY A 705 -1.35 -27.27 -14.80
CA GLY A 705 -0.06 -26.71 -15.19
C GLY A 705 0.18 -25.30 -14.63
N VAL A 706 -0.81 -24.41 -14.70
CA VAL A 706 -0.70 -23.05 -14.12
C VAL A 706 -0.61 -23.09 -12.59
N LYS A 707 -1.36 -23.98 -11.91
CA LYS A 707 -1.23 -24.16 -10.46
C LYS A 707 0.19 -24.62 -10.08
N LEU A 708 0.76 -25.58 -10.79
CA LEU A 708 2.14 -26.04 -10.59
C LEU A 708 3.16 -24.93 -10.85
N ILE A 709 3.03 -24.18 -11.95
CA ILE A 709 3.90 -23.02 -12.26
C ILE A 709 3.87 -22.01 -11.13
N ARG A 710 2.70 -21.68 -10.57
CA ARG A 710 2.57 -20.71 -9.46
C ARG A 710 3.03 -21.25 -8.11
N GLN A 711 3.09 -22.58 -7.91
CA GLN A 711 3.68 -23.20 -6.73
C GLN A 711 5.21 -23.20 -6.79
N VAL A 712 5.79 -23.59 -7.93
CA VAL A 712 7.25 -23.69 -8.11
C VAL A 712 7.88 -22.30 -8.34
N PHE A 713 7.18 -21.42 -9.06
CA PHE A 713 7.66 -20.08 -9.42
C PHE A 713 6.62 -19.01 -9.04
N PRO A 714 6.43 -18.70 -7.74
CA PRO A 714 5.39 -17.78 -7.26
C PRO A 714 5.51 -16.31 -7.73
N LYS A 715 6.58 -15.97 -8.46
CA LYS A 715 6.82 -14.65 -9.07
C LYS A 715 6.66 -14.63 -10.60
N VAL A 716 6.28 -15.73 -11.25
CA VAL A 716 6.01 -15.76 -12.70
C VAL A 716 4.69 -15.06 -13.03
N GLY A 717 4.66 -14.35 -14.16
CA GLY A 717 3.63 -13.39 -14.53
C GLY A 717 2.21 -13.94 -14.67
N TYR A 718 1.23 -13.04 -14.67
CA TYR A 718 -0.19 -13.32 -14.45
C TYR A 718 -0.96 -13.95 -15.62
N GLY A 719 -0.30 -14.35 -16.71
CA GLY A 719 -0.93 -14.81 -17.96
C GLY A 719 -1.55 -13.67 -18.78
N ALA A 720 -2.34 -14.01 -19.81
CA ALA A 720 -3.00 -13.01 -20.65
C ALA A 720 -4.02 -12.17 -19.87
N ARG A 721 -4.05 -10.89 -20.19
CA ARG A 721 -5.04 -9.91 -19.75
C ARG A 721 -5.53 -9.14 -20.97
N LEU A 722 -6.80 -8.75 -20.95
CA LEU A 722 -7.36 -7.81 -21.90
C LEU A 722 -6.96 -6.39 -21.47
N ASN A 723 -6.28 -5.64 -22.33
CA ASN A 723 -5.82 -4.28 -22.07
C ASN A 723 -6.59 -3.22 -22.89
N ALA A 724 -7.55 -3.66 -23.71
CA ALA A 724 -8.36 -2.83 -24.59
C ALA A 724 -9.86 -3.18 -24.44
N GLY A 725 -10.77 -2.30 -24.87
CA GLY A 725 -12.22 -2.57 -24.77
C GLY A 725 -12.62 -3.87 -25.48
N ILE A 726 -13.62 -4.59 -24.94
CA ILE A 726 -14.00 -5.97 -25.35
C ILE A 726 -14.11 -6.13 -26.88
N HIS A 727 -14.72 -5.19 -27.59
CA HIS A 727 -14.86 -5.23 -29.05
C HIS A 727 -13.51 -5.23 -29.80
N HIS A 728 -12.51 -4.48 -29.30
CA HIS A 728 -11.16 -4.47 -29.85
C HIS A 728 -10.41 -5.79 -29.54
N GLY A 729 -10.60 -6.34 -28.33
CA GLY A 729 -10.06 -7.65 -27.97
C GLY A 729 -10.62 -8.78 -28.83
N VAL A 730 -11.95 -8.81 -29.01
CA VAL A 730 -12.67 -9.74 -29.91
C VAL A 730 -12.13 -9.65 -31.33
N LEU A 731 -11.92 -8.44 -31.86
CA LEU A 731 -11.38 -8.22 -33.19
C LEU A 731 -9.92 -8.71 -33.31
N ALA A 732 -9.06 -8.37 -32.33
CA ALA A 732 -7.65 -8.72 -32.34
C ALA A 732 -7.42 -10.23 -32.21
N GLU A 733 -7.95 -10.87 -31.16
CA GLU A 733 -7.76 -12.30 -30.91
C GLU A 733 -8.44 -13.16 -32.00
N GLY A 734 -9.60 -12.71 -32.49
CA GLY A 734 -10.31 -13.33 -33.61
C GLY A 734 -9.54 -13.24 -34.93
N LEU A 735 -9.03 -12.06 -35.30
CA LEU A 735 -8.27 -11.88 -36.54
C LEU A 735 -6.93 -12.62 -36.51
N ALA A 736 -6.21 -12.56 -35.39
CA ALA A 736 -4.97 -13.31 -35.19
C ALA A 736 -5.21 -14.83 -35.30
N THR A 737 -6.26 -15.33 -34.63
CA THR A 737 -6.69 -16.73 -34.75
C THR A 737 -7.03 -17.11 -36.19
N PHE A 738 -7.81 -16.30 -36.91
CA PHE A 738 -8.20 -16.56 -38.29
C PHE A 738 -6.97 -16.73 -39.19
N VAL A 739 -5.97 -15.85 -39.07
CA VAL A 739 -4.73 -15.95 -39.88
C VAL A 739 -3.92 -17.21 -39.50
N VAL A 740 -3.79 -17.55 -38.20
CA VAL A 740 -3.12 -18.80 -37.77
C VAL A 740 -3.82 -20.04 -38.33
N VAL A 741 -5.15 -20.09 -38.30
CA VAL A 741 -5.96 -21.19 -38.84
C VAL A 741 -5.81 -21.27 -40.36
N MET A 742 -5.92 -20.15 -41.07
CA MET A 742 -5.75 -20.07 -42.53
C MET A 742 -4.36 -20.56 -42.97
N VAL A 743 -3.29 -20.12 -42.30
CA VAL A 743 -1.91 -20.60 -42.55
C VAL A 743 -1.83 -22.11 -42.32
N SER A 744 -2.32 -22.61 -41.19
CA SER A 744 -2.25 -24.03 -40.82
C SER A 744 -3.02 -24.93 -41.81
N LEU A 745 -4.20 -24.49 -42.27
CA LEU A 745 -5.00 -25.17 -43.28
C LEU A 745 -4.30 -25.20 -44.65
N MET A 746 -3.72 -24.07 -45.08
CA MET A 746 -2.98 -24.00 -46.35
C MET A 746 -1.71 -24.86 -46.31
N LEU A 747 -0.97 -24.86 -45.19
CA LEU A 747 0.19 -25.74 -44.99
C LEU A 747 -0.21 -27.22 -45.04
N THR A 748 -1.40 -27.57 -44.55
CA THR A 748 -1.90 -28.96 -44.58
C THR A 748 -2.26 -29.42 -46.00
N LYS A 749 -3.01 -28.61 -46.77
CA LYS A 749 -3.43 -28.96 -48.14
C LYS A 749 -2.31 -28.89 -49.21
N LYS A 750 -1.19 -28.20 -48.95
CA LYS A 750 -0.04 -28.13 -49.89
C LYS A 750 0.87 -29.36 -49.78
N GLU A 751 1.33 -29.86 -50.92
CA GLU A 751 2.28 -30.99 -51.07
C GLU A 751 3.73 -30.71 -50.57
N MET A 752 3.90 -29.84 -49.57
CA MET A 752 5.21 -29.71 -48.91
C MET A 752 5.47 -30.99 -48.11
N LYS A 753 6.43 -31.80 -48.55
CA LYS A 753 6.78 -33.08 -47.90
C LYS A 753 7.68 -32.91 -46.65
N SER A 754 8.31 -31.74 -46.48
CA SER A 754 9.14 -31.44 -45.31
C SER A 754 8.30 -31.06 -44.08
N PHE A 755 8.40 -31.87 -43.03
CA PHE A 755 7.86 -31.57 -41.70
C PHE A 755 8.47 -30.28 -41.12
N PHE A 756 9.79 -30.17 -41.13
CA PHE A 756 10.52 -29.00 -40.61
C PHE A 756 10.01 -27.69 -41.23
N MET A 757 9.83 -27.66 -42.55
CA MET A 757 9.38 -26.46 -43.26
C MET A 757 7.92 -26.08 -42.94
N LYS A 758 7.03 -27.06 -42.69
CA LYS A 758 5.66 -26.78 -42.21
C LYS A 758 5.68 -26.21 -40.79
N THR A 759 6.44 -26.83 -39.89
CA THR A 759 6.55 -26.37 -38.49
C THR A 759 7.19 -24.97 -38.42
N TRP A 760 8.24 -24.70 -39.20
CA TRP A 760 8.91 -23.41 -39.27
C TRP A 760 7.95 -22.28 -39.67
N ILE A 761 7.21 -22.45 -40.76
CA ILE A 761 6.24 -21.45 -41.23
C ILE A 761 5.10 -21.26 -40.22
N SER A 762 4.54 -22.35 -39.68
CA SER A 762 3.47 -22.25 -38.67
C SER A 762 3.93 -21.53 -37.40
N SER A 763 5.15 -21.82 -36.92
CA SER A 763 5.69 -21.26 -35.69
C SER A 763 6.04 -19.78 -35.85
N ILE A 764 6.64 -19.37 -36.97
CA ILE A 764 6.88 -17.95 -37.26
C ILE A 764 5.56 -17.20 -37.37
N SER A 765 4.58 -17.68 -38.15
CA SER A 765 3.29 -16.99 -38.27
C SER A 765 2.57 -16.84 -36.93
N LYS A 766 2.61 -17.87 -36.07
CA LYS A 766 2.08 -17.80 -34.70
C LYS A 766 2.84 -16.79 -33.84
N MET A 767 4.18 -16.78 -33.89
CA MET A 767 5.00 -15.87 -33.09
C MET A 767 4.82 -14.40 -33.51
N THR A 768 4.78 -14.12 -34.82
CA THR A 768 4.51 -12.78 -35.35
C THR A 768 3.13 -12.29 -34.93
N LEU A 769 2.10 -13.13 -35.00
CA LEU A 769 0.75 -12.74 -34.59
C LEU A 769 0.61 -12.60 -33.07
N HIS A 770 1.33 -13.40 -32.29
CA HIS A 770 1.43 -13.25 -30.83
C HIS A 770 2.01 -11.89 -30.44
N ILE A 771 3.12 -11.48 -31.08
CA ILE A 771 3.73 -10.16 -30.87
C ILE A 771 2.79 -9.03 -31.33
N LEU A 772 2.10 -9.19 -32.45
CA LEU A 772 1.15 -8.18 -32.95
C LEU A 772 -0.17 -8.08 -32.15
N SER A 773 -0.39 -8.94 -31.15
CA SER A 773 -1.58 -8.93 -30.29
C SER A 773 -1.29 -8.99 -28.79
N SER A 774 -0.01 -9.03 -28.39
CA SER A 774 0.41 -9.06 -26.98
C SER A 774 -0.16 -7.90 -26.18
N ASP A 775 -0.16 -6.72 -26.78
CA ASP A 775 -0.40 -5.47 -26.07
C ASP A 775 -1.91 -5.22 -25.87
N LEU A 776 -2.75 -5.85 -26.71
CA LEU A 776 -4.21 -5.76 -26.66
C LEU A 776 -4.84 -6.90 -25.84
N THR A 777 -4.37 -8.15 -26.03
CA THR A 777 -4.99 -9.36 -25.48
C THR A 777 -4.01 -10.33 -24.83
N GLY A 778 -2.70 -10.06 -24.85
CA GLY A 778 -1.67 -11.07 -24.57
C GLY A 778 -1.46 -12.08 -25.70
N GLY A 779 -2.21 -11.97 -26.81
CA GLY A 779 -2.01 -12.72 -28.06
C GLY A 779 -1.93 -14.24 -27.91
N ILE A 780 -2.68 -14.85 -26.99
CA ILE A 780 -2.47 -16.27 -26.61
C ILE A 780 -2.98 -17.24 -27.69
N MET A 781 -4.06 -16.92 -28.41
CA MET A 781 -4.66 -17.73 -29.48
C MET A 781 -4.91 -19.21 -29.09
N ASN A 782 -5.11 -19.47 -27.81
CA ASN A 782 -5.33 -20.79 -27.21
C ASN A 782 -6.28 -20.65 -26.01
N PRO A 783 -7.58 -20.98 -26.18
CA PRO A 783 -8.61 -20.79 -25.16
C PRO A 783 -8.32 -21.55 -23.85
N ALA A 784 -7.75 -22.76 -23.93
CA ALA A 784 -7.39 -23.54 -22.74
C ALA A 784 -6.25 -22.88 -21.95
N SER A 785 -5.23 -22.36 -22.63
CA SER A 785 -4.11 -21.65 -22.00
C SER A 785 -4.57 -20.35 -21.32
N ALA A 786 -5.44 -19.58 -21.98
CA ALA A 786 -6.04 -18.39 -21.39
C ALA A 786 -6.89 -18.74 -20.15
N LEU A 787 -7.71 -19.81 -20.24
CA LEU A 787 -8.58 -20.26 -19.15
C LEU A 787 -7.80 -20.81 -17.94
N GLY A 788 -6.67 -21.49 -18.17
CA GLY A 788 -5.80 -21.96 -17.08
C GLY A 788 -5.27 -20.81 -16.21
N TRP A 789 -4.86 -19.70 -16.83
CA TRP A 789 -4.48 -18.48 -16.11
C TRP A 789 -5.67 -17.78 -15.47
N ALA A 790 -6.79 -17.65 -16.18
CA ALA A 790 -7.97 -16.98 -15.65
C ALA A 790 -8.58 -17.72 -14.43
N TYR A 791 -8.60 -19.06 -14.47
CA TYR A 791 -9.04 -19.89 -13.35
C TYR A 791 -8.14 -19.72 -12.12
N ALA A 792 -6.83 -19.50 -12.32
CA ALA A 792 -5.89 -19.23 -11.24
C ALA A 792 -6.03 -17.82 -10.64
N ARG A 793 -6.65 -16.86 -11.36
CA ARG A 793 -6.95 -15.50 -10.87
C ARG A 793 -8.35 -15.36 -10.29
N GLY A 794 -9.30 -16.19 -10.74
CA GLY A 794 -10.71 -16.14 -10.35
C GLY A 794 -11.63 -15.45 -11.38
N ASP A 795 -11.08 -14.86 -12.45
CA ASP A 795 -11.80 -14.08 -13.47
C ASP A 795 -12.33 -14.91 -14.66
N HIS A 796 -12.19 -16.25 -14.60
CA HIS A 796 -12.59 -17.21 -15.64
C HIS A 796 -14.05 -17.19 -16.12
N ILE A 797 -14.97 -16.56 -15.37
CA ILE A 797 -16.39 -16.41 -15.75
C ILE A 797 -16.76 -15.00 -16.26
N THR A 798 -15.77 -14.11 -16.42
CA THR A 798 -16.01 -12.76 -16.93
C THR A 798 -16.47 -12.76 -18.40
N LEU A 799 -17.31 -11.79 -18.76
CA LEU A 799 -17.74 -11.57 -20.15
C LEU A 799 -16.52 -11.36 -21.06
N GLU A 800 -15.54 -10.58 -20.60
CA GLU A 800 -14.24 -10.40 -21.27
C GLU A 800 -13.59 -11.74 -21.63
N HIS A 801 -13.50 -12.66 -20.67
CA HIS A 801 -12.85 -13.95 -20.89
C HIS A 801 -13.59 -14.81 -21.91
N LEU A 802 -14.92 -14.88 -21.79
CA LEU A 802 -15.78 -15.70 -22.65
C LEU A 802 -15.86 -15.17 -24.09
N PHE A 803 -15.98 -13.85 -24.28
CA PHE A 803 -16.08 -13.26 -25.61
C PHE A 803 -14.73 -13.20 -26.33
N VAL A 804 -13.66 -12.74 -25.65
CA VAL A 804 -12.35 -12.51 -26.29
C VAL A 804 -11.58 -13.82 -26.51
N TYR A 805 -11.48 -14.69 -25.51
CA TYR A 805 -10.56 -15.84 -25.56
C TYR A 805 -11.23 -17.17 -25.93
N TRP A 806 -12.57 -17.25 -25.90
CA TRP A 806 -13.33 -18.44 -26.33
C TRP A 806 -14.15 -18.19 -27.59
N LEU A 807 -15.11 -17.27 -27.56
CA LEU A 807 -16.07 -17.13 -28.67
C LEU A 807 -15.41 -16.63 -29.96
N ALA A 808 -14.65 -15.53 -29.90
CA ALA A 808 -14.03 -14.95 -31.10
C ALA A 808 -13.02 -15.92 -31.79
N PRO A 809 -12.13 -16.63 -31.06
CA PRO A 809 -11.26 -17.63 -31.65
C PRO A 809 -12.00 -18.84 -32.26
N ILE A 810 -13.11 -19.28 -31.65
CA ILE A 810 -13.95 -20.36 -32.22
C ILE A 810 -14.63 -19.89 -33.51
N GLN A 811 -15.22 -18.70 -33.52
CA GLN A 811 -15.85 -18.12 -34.71
C GLN A 811 -14.82 -17.92 -35.84
N ALA A 812 -13.65 -17.39 -35.54
CA ALA A 812 -12.53 -17.24 -36.47
C ALA A 812 -12.06 -18.59 -37.04
N THR A 813 -12.03 -19.63 -36.21
CA THR A 813 -11.65 -20.99 -36.63
C THR A 813 -12.67 -21.57 -37.62
N LEU A 814 -13.97 -21.45 -37.32
CA LEU A 814 -15.05 -21.89 -38.21
C LEU A 814 -15.04 -21.13 -39.55
N LEU A 815 -14.83 -19.81 -39.50
CA LEU A 815 -14.72 -18.96 -40.68
C LEU A 815 -13.52 -19.36 -41.56
N GLY A 816 -12.36 -19.64 -40.96
CA GLY A 816 -11.17 -20.11 -41.69
C GLY A 816 -11.40 -21.44 -42.42
N ILE A 817 -12.07 -22.40 -41.78
CA ILE A 817 -12.46 -23.68 -42.41
C ILE A 817 -13.43 -23.44 -43.58
N TRP A 818 -14.44 -22.59 -43.39
CA TRP A 818 -15.43 -22.25 -44.41
C TRP A 818 -14.79 -21.58 -45.63
N VAL A 819 -13.94 -20.55 -45.42
CA VAL A 819 -13.20 -19.87 -46.50
C VAL A 819 -12.32 -20.86 -47.26
N VAL A 820 -11.56 -21.71 -46.56
CA VAL A 820 -10.70 -22.72 -47.21
C VAL A 820 -11.50 -23.76 -47.99
N ASN A 821 -12.72 -24.11 -47.58
CA ASN A 821 -13.55 -25.04 -48.34
C ASN A 821 -14.24 -24.35 -49.54
N LEU A 822 -14.64 -23.09 -49.40
CA LEU A 822 -15.25 -22.31 -50.49
C LEU A 822 -14.23 -22.02 -51.61
N LEU A 823 -12.99 -21.67 -51.26
CA LEU A 823 -11.87 -21.48 -52.21
C LEU A 823 -11.41 -22.76 -52.92
N ASN A 824 -11.83 -23.94 -52.45
CA ASN A 824 -11.42 -25.25 -52.99
C ASN A 824 -12.58 -26.05 -53.61
N LYS A 825 -13.72 -25.42 -53.96
CA LYS A 825 -14.74 -26.09 -54.78
C LYS A 825 -14.13 -26.50 -56.12
N PRO A 826 -14.23 -27.78 -56.54
CA PRO A 826 -13.70 -28.20 -57.84
C PRO A 826 -14.46 -27.49 -58.97
N LYS A 827 -13.73 -27.05 -60.00
CA LYS A 827 -14.37 -26.72 -61.29
C LYS A 827 -15.04 -27.99 -61.82
N LYS A 828 -16.32 -27.90 -62.19
CA LYS A 828 -16.97 -28.99 -62.94
C LYS A 828 -16.21 -29.24 -64.23
N SER A 829 -15.56 -30.39 -64.35
CA SER A 829 -15.35 -31.02 -65.65
C SER A 829 -16.73 -31.31 -66.25
N LYS A 830 -16.91 -30.98 -67.53
CA LYS A 830 -17.92 -31.70 -68.33
C LYS A 830 -17.31 -33.07 -68.63
N ASP A 831 -18.02 -34.12 -68.27
CA ASP A 831 -17.71 -35.47 -68.74
C ASP A 831 -18.48 -35.76 -70.04
N ASN A 832 -18.04 -36.74 -70.83
CA ASN A 832 -18.56 -37.02 -72.17
C ASN A 832 -19.32 -38.36 -72.26
N GLY A 833 -20.30 -38.43 -73.17
CA GLY A 833 -21.12 -39.61 -73.50
C GLY A 833 -22.61 -39.32 -73.29
N THR A 834 -23.54 -39.59 -74.23
CA THR A 834 -23.55 -40.37 -75.50
C THR A 834 -24.25 -39.55 -76.61
N GLU A 835 -24.38 -39.86 -77.92
CA GLU A 835 -23.82 -40.78 -78.96
C GLU A 835 -24.25 -40.17 -80.34
N GLU A 836 -24.06 -40.68 -81.57
CA GLU A 836 -23.59 -41.95 -82.18
C GLU A 836 -22.90 -41.61 -83.54
N SER A 837 -22.75 -42.58 -84.44
CA SER A 837 -22.91 -42.43 -85.91
C SER A 837 -21.78 -41.82 -86.76
N LYS A 838 -20.89 -42.72 -87.22
CA LYS A 838 -20.63 -43.09 -88.66
C LYS A 838 -20.18 -41.96 -89.64
N THR A 839 -19.26 -42.17 -90.61
CA THR A 839 -18.80 -43.41 -91.26
C THR A 839 -17.44 -43.24 -92.01
N LYS A 840 -16.65 -44.33 -92.10
CA LYS A 840 -15.78 -44.79 -93.22
C LYS A 840 -14.68 -43.89 -93.89
N SER A 841 -13.47 -44.49 -93.97
CA SER A 841 -12.42 -44.41 -95.03
C SER A 841 -11.85 -43.04 -95.46
N GLU A 842 -10.57 -42.92 -95.81
CA GLU A 842 -9.56 -43.95 -96.18
C GLU A 842 -8.50 -44.26 -95.11
#